data_AF-A0ABD7H6H7-F1
#
_entry.id   AF-A0ABD7H6H7-F1
#
_cell.length_a   1.000
_cell.length_b   1.000
_cell.length_c   1.000
_cell.angle_alpha   90.00
_cell.angle_beta   90.00
_cell.angle_gamma   90.00
#
_symmetry.space_group_name_H-M   'P 1'
#
loop_
_entity.id
_entity.type
_entity.pdbx_description
1 polymer ?
#
loop_
_entity_poly.entity_id
_entity_poly.type
_entity_poly.pdbx_seq_one_letter_code
_entity_poly.pdbx_strand_id
1 'polypeptide(L)'
;GQRVLIHAGTGGVGMAAVQLARHLGLEVFATASKGKWDTLRAMGFDDDHISDSRSLEFEDKFRAATGGRGFDVVLDSLAGEFVDASLRLVAPGGVFLEMGKTDIRDPGVIAQQYPGVRYRAFDLFEPGRPRMHQYMLELATLFGDGVLRPLPVTTFDVRRAPAALRYLSQARHTGKVVMLMPGSWAAGTVLITGGTGMAGSAVARHVVARHGVRNLVLVSRRGPDAPGAAELVAELAAAGAQVQVVACDAADRAALAKVIADIPVQHPLSGVIHTAGALDDAVVMSLTPDRVDVVLRSKVDAAWHLHELTRDLDVSAFVMFSSMAGLVGSSGQANYAAANSFLDALAAHRRAHGLPAISLGWGLWDQASAMTGGLDAADLARLGREGVLALSTAEALELFDTAMIVDEPFLAPARIDLTALRAHAVAVPPMFSDLASAPTRRQVDDSVAAAKSKSALAHRLHGLPEAEQHAVLLGLVRLHIATVLGNITPEAIDPDKAFQDLGFDSLTAVEMRNRLKSATGLSLSPTLIFDYPTPNRLASYIRTELAGLPQEIKHTPAVRTTSEDPIAIVGMACRYPGGVNSPDDMWDMLIQGRDVLSEFPADRGWDLAGLYNPDPDAAGACYTRTGGFVDGVGDFDPAFFGVGPSEALAMDPQHRMLLELSWEALERAGIDPTGLRGSATGVFAGVMTQGYGMFAAEPVEGFRLTGQLSSVASGRVAYVLGLEGPAVSVDTACSSSLVALHMAVGSLRSGECDLALA
;
A
#
# COMPACT_ATOMS: atom_id res chain seq x y z
N GLY A 1 -38.53 21.85 -20.59
CA GLY A 1 -39.82 21.21 -20.92
C GLY A 1 -39.64 19.75 -21.30
N GLN A 2 -38.62 19.45 -22.12
CA GLN A 2 -38.13 18.08 -22.28
C GLN A 2 -37.41 17.59 -21.02
N ARG A 3 -37.44 16.27 -20.80
CA ARG A 3 -36.82 15.58 -19.66
C ARG A 3 -35.63 14.75 -20.12
N VAL A 4 -34.56 14.75 -19.33
CA VAL A 4 -33.38 13.93 -19.57
C VAL A 4 -33.06 13.05 -18.36
N LEU A 5 -32.78 11.77 -18.61
CA LEU A 5 -32.19 10.85 -17.65
C LEU A 5 -30.70 10.72 -17.94
N ILE A 6 -29.87 10.97 -16.93
CA ILE A 6 -28.41 10.90 -17.01
C ILE A 6 -27.90 9.84 -16.05
N HIS A 7 -27.35 8.75 -16.57
CA HIS A 7 -26.69 7.75 -15.73
C HIS A 7 -25.29 8.19 -15.29
N ALA A 8 -24.84 7.65 -14.15
CA ALA A 8 -23.58 8.01 -13.52
C ALA A 8 -23.43 9.54 -13.29
N GLY A 9 -24.46 10.19 -12.76
CA GLY A 9 -24.58 11.65 -12.61
C GLY A 9 -23.49 12.33 -11.77
N THR A 10 -22.73 11.55 -10.98
CA THR A 10 -21.58 12.03 -10.17
C THR A 10 -20.23 11.75 -10.82
N GLY A 11 -20.19 11.04 -11.95
CA GLY A 11 -19.00 10.85 -12.76
C GLY A 11 -18.74 12.06 -13.69
N GLY A 12 -17.57 12.07 -14.33
CA GLY A 12 -17.16 13.22 -15.15
C GLY A 12 -18.13 13.57 -16.29
N VAL A 13 -18.59 12.58 -17.06
CA VAL A 13 -19.57 12.82 -18.14
C VAL A 13 -20.93 13.21 -17.57
N GLY A 14 -21.41 12.50 -16.54
CA GLY A 14 -22.70 12.78 -15.91
C GLY A 14 -22.78 14.22 -15.37
N MET A 15 -21.78 14.66 -14.61
CA MET A 15 -21.74 16.04 -14.08
C MET A 15 -21.69 17.10 -15.18
N ALA A 16 -20.93 16.87 -16.26
CA ALA A 16 -20.89 17.78 -17.41
C ALA A 16 -22.25 17.84 -18.14
N ALA A 17 -22.87 16.69 -18.35
CA ALA A 17 -24.17 16.58 -19.00
C ALA A 17 -25.27 17.26 -18.17
N VAL A 18 -25.24 17.16 -16.84
CA VAL A 18 -26.18 17.88 -15.95
C VAL A 18 -26.07 19.40 -16.13
N GLN A 19 -24.84 19.95 -16.17
CA GLN A 19 -24.64 21.39 -16.37
C GLN A 19 -25.18 21.86 -17.73
N LEU A 20 -24.83 21.14 -18.80
CA LEU A 20 -25.32 21.45 -20.16
C LEU A 20 -26.84 21.31 -20.27
N ALA A 21 -27.42 20.25 -19.73
CA ALA A 21 -28.86 20.02 -19.78
C ALA A 21 -29.65 21.13 -19.09
N ARG A 22 -29.17 21.61 -17.93
CA ARG A 22 -29.78 22.74 -17.23
C ARG A 22 -29.65 24.04 -18.01
N HIS A 23 -28.49 24.30 -18.62
CA HIS A 23 -28.31 25.45 -19.50
C HIS A 23 -29.29 25.43 -20.69
N LEU A 24 -29.57 24.23 -21.22
CA LEU A 24 -30.54 24.01 -22.30
C LEU A 24 -32.01 24.01 -21.83
N GLY A 25 -32.30 24.19 -20.53
CA GLY A 25 -33.66 24.24 -19.99
C GLY A 25 -34.37 22.87 -19.90
N LEU A 26 -33.59 21.79 -19.81
CA LEU A 26 -34.09 20.44 -19.58
C LEU A 26 -34.37 20.20 -18.09
N GLU A 27 -35.42 19.44 -17.82
CA GLU A 27 -35.66 18.85 -16.49
C GLU A 27 -34.80 17.59 -16.37
N VAL A 28 -33.97 17.50 -15.33
CA VAL A 28 -32.86 16.53 -15.27
C VAL A 28 -33.11 15.55 -14.15
N PHE A 29 -32.98 14.26 -14.47
CA PHE A 29 -32.98 13.15 -13.53
C PHE A 29 -31.63 12.43 -13.63
N ALA A 30 -31.12 11.94 -12.51
CA ALA A 30 -29.79 11.33 -12.47
C ALA A 30 -29.74 10.06 -11.63
N THR A 31 -28.92 9.09 -12.03
CA THR A 31 -28.58 7.95 -11.16
C THR A 31 -27.14 8.02 -10.67
N ALA A 32 -26.94 7.63 -9.41
CA ALA A 32 -25.62 7.40 -8.82
C ALA A 32 -25.74 6.42 -7.65
N SER A 33 -24.63 5.76 -7.28
CA SER A 33 -24.58 4.92 -6.08
C SER A 33 -24.98 5.73 -4.84
N LYS A 34 -25.75 5.13 -3.92
CA LYS A 34 -26.27 5.79 -2.69
C LYS A 34 -25.22 6.61 -1.92
N GLY A 35 -24.00 6.09 -1.78
CA GLY A 35 -22.90 6.80 -1.10
C GLY A 35 -22.45 8.12 -1.74
N LYS A 36 -22.98 8.48 -2.93
CA LYS A 36 -22.69 9.74 -3.63
C LYS A 36 -23.91 10.65 -3.79
N TRP A 37 -25.03 10.34 -3.14
CA TRP A 37 -26.25 11.14 -3.26
C TRP A 37 -26.10 12.55 -2.67
N ASP A 38 -25.28 12.71 -1.63
CA ASP A 38 -25.01 14.04 -1.07
C ASP A 38 -24.30 14.95 -2.08
N THR A 39 -23.48 14.39 -2.98
CA THR A 39 -22.94 15.13 -4.13
C THR A 39 -24.05 15.60 -5.07
N LEU A 40 -25.03 14.74 -5.40
CA LEU A 40 -26.17 15.14 -6.25
C LEU A 40 -27.02 16.22 -5.56
N ARG A 41 -27.27 16.09 -4.26
CA ARG A 41 -27.99 17.12 -3.48
C ARG A 41 -27.24 18.45 -3.46
N ALA A 42 -25.91 18.42 -3.30
CA ALA A 42 -25.07 19.61 -3.42
C ALA A 42 -25.09 20.21 -4.83
N MET A 43 -25.33 19.40 -5.86
CA MET A 43 -25.62 19.85 -7.22
C MET A 43 -27.06 20.37 -7.39
N GLY A 44 -27.89 20.39 -6.36
CA GLY A 44 -29.25 20.95 -6.39
C GLY A 44 -30.34 19.99 -6.88
N PHE A 45 -30.11 18.66 -6.80
CA PHE A 45 -31.19 17.69 -6.99
C PHE A 45 -31.98 17.48 -5.70
N ASP A 46 -33.30 17.28 -5.83
CA ASP A 46 -34.13 16.74 -4.76
C ASP A 46 -34.20 15.20 -4.82
N ASP A 47 -34.87 14.59 -3.83
CA ASP A 47 -34.95 13.14 -3.74
C ASP A 47 -35.81 12.49 -4.84
N ASP A 48 -36.71 13.23 -5.52
CA ASP A 48 -37.53 12.69 -6.62
C ASP A 48 -36.72 12.57 -7.91
N HIS A 49 -35.70 13.40 -8.09
CA HIS A 49 -34.87 13.45 -9.28
C HIS A 49 -33.59 12.58 -9.22
N ILE A 50 -33.35 11.88 -8.12
CA ILE A 50 -32.19 10.99 -7.94
C ILE A 50 -32.61 9.54 -7.74
N SER A 51 -31.82 8.59 -8.24
CA SER A 51 -32.00 7.17 -7.90
C SER A 51 -30.68 6.40 -7.88
N ASP A 52 -30.71 5.16 -7.39
CA ASP A 52 -29.54 4.29 -7.31
C ASP A 52 -29.15 3.81 -8.71
N SER A 53 -27.86 3.88 -9.03
CA SER A 53 -27.31 3.39 -10.30
C SER A 53 -26.89 1.92 -10.26
N ARG A 54 -27.08 1.24 -9.12
CA ARG A 54 -26.70 -0.17 -8.92
C ARG A 54 -27.90 -1.11 -8.72
N SER A 55 -29.11 -0.58 -8.87
CA SER A 55 -30.37 -1.29 -8.70
C SER A 55 -31.30 -0.89 -9.84
N LEU A 56 -32.22 -1.76 -10.24
CA LEU A 56 -33.27 -1.46 -11.24
C LEU A 56 -34.43 -0.64 -10.65
N GLU A 57 -34.44 -0.35 -9.35
CA GLU A 57 -35.45 0.45 -8.65
C GLU A 57 -35.66 1.86 -9.25
N PHE A 58 -34.68 2.39 -10.00
CA PHE A 58 -34.86 3.68 -10.68
C PHE A 58 -35.96 3.64 -11.74
N GLU A 59 -36.27 2.47 -12.32
CA GLU A 59 -37.32 2.35 -13.33
C GLU A 59 -38.68 2.74 -12.75
N ASP A 60 -39.11 2.05 -11.70
CA ASP A 60 -40.42 2.31 -11.08
C ASP A 60 -40.47 3.70 -10.44
N LYS A 61 -39.39 4.12 -9.78
CA LYS A 61 -39.30 5.44 -9.15
C LYS A 61 -39.46 6.56 -10.17
N PHE A 62 -38.69 6.54 -11.26
CA PHE A 62 -38.76 7.60 -12.26
C PHE A 62 -40.00 7.52 -13.13
N ARG A 63 -40.56 6.32 -13.35
CA ARG A 63 -41.89 6.18 -13.96
C ARG A 63 -42.96 6.89 -13.11
N ALA A 64 -42.93 6.72 -11.79
CA ALA A 64 -43.84 7.42 -10.89
C ALA A 64 -43.59 8.94 -10.89
N ALA A 65 -42.34 9.38 -10.71
CA ALA A 65 -41.97 10.80 -10.66
C ALA A 65 -42.31 11.56 -11.95
N THR A 66 -42.23 10.90 -13.10
CA THR A 66 -42.57 11.50 -14.40
C THR A 66 -44.06 11.42 -14.74
N GLY A 67 -44.89 10.81 -13.90
CA GLY A 67 -46.31 10.57 -14.18
C GLY A 67 -46.54 9.59 -15.33
N GLY A 68 -45.62 8.64 -15.52
CA GLY A 68 -45.66 7.63 -16.58
C GLY A 68 -45.22 8.10 -17.96
N ARG A 69 -44.92 9.41 -18.14
CA ARG A 69 -44.49 9.96 -19.44
C ARG A 69 -43.11 9.47 -19.87
N GLY A 70 -42.19 9.27 -18.92
CA GLY A 70 -40.78 8.94 -19.21
C GLY A 70 -39.95 10.15 -19.65
N PHE A 71 -38.87 9.88 -20.40
CA PHE A 71 -37.81 10.80 -20.77
C PHE A 71 -37.70 11.04 -22.27
N ASP A 72 -37.52 12.29 -22.67
CA ASP A 72 -37.28 12.66 -24.08
C ASP A 72 -35.87 12.28 -24.53
N VAL A 73 -34.90 12.29 -23.60
CA VAL A 73 -33.51 11.89 -23.84
C VAL A 73 -33.03 11.01 -22.69
N VAL A 74 -32.36 9.91 -22.99
CA VAL A 74 -31.60 9.11 -22.03
C VAL A 74 -30.15 9.11 -22.45
N LEU A 75 -29.25 9.55 -21.57
CA LEU A 75 -27.81 9.42 -21.75
C LEU A 75 -27.30 8.29 -20.86
N ASP A 76 -27.02 7.14 -21.48
CA ASP A 76 -26.67 5.92 -20.79
C ASP A 76 -25.17 5.67 -20.70
N SER A 77 -24.79 4.99 -19.62
CA SER A 77 -23.45 4.48 -19.36
C SER A 77 -23.48 3.16 -18.60
N LEU A 78 -24.65 2.56 -18.42
CA LEU A 78 -24.84 1.28 -17.75
C LEU A 78 -24.78 0.15 -18.80
N ALA A 79 -24.96 -1.11 -18.39
CA ALA A 79 -24.88 -2.27 -19.28
C ALA A 79 -25.86 -3.36 -18.85
N GLY A 80 -26.18 -4.29 -19.74
CA GLY A 80 -27.06 -5.42 -19.45
C GLY A 80 -28.50 -4.99 -19.18
N GLU A 81 -29.12 -5.59 -18.16
CA GLU A 81 -30.51 -5.34 -17.77
C GLU A 81 -30.82 -3.88 -17.42
N PHE A 82 -29.80 -3.10 -17.06
CA PHE A 82 -29.93 -1.67 -16.80
C PHE A 82 -30.27 -0.87 -18.06
N VAL A 83 -29.71 -1.26 -19.21
CA VAL A 83 -30.01 -0.66 -20.52
C VAL A 83 -31.49 -0.89 -20.86
N ASP A 84 -31.97 -2.11 -20.61
CA ASP A 84 -33.37 -2.50 -20.90
C ASP A 84 -34.36 -1.72 -20.02
N ALA A 85 -34.05 -1.55 -18.74
CA ALA A 85 -34.83 -0.70 -17.83
C ALA A 85 -34.85 0.76 -18.28
N SER A 86 -33.71 1.29 -18.73
CA SER A 86 -33.60 2.66 -19.21
C SER A 86 -34.34 2.89 -20.54
N LEU A 87 -34.32 1.91 -21.46
CA LEU A 87 -35.10 1.93 -22.71
C LEU A 87 -36.62 1.99 -22.43
N ARG A 88 -37.11 1.26 -21.43
CA ARG A 88 -38.52 1.30 -20.99
C ARG A 88 -38.96 2.62 -20.38
N LEU A 89 -38.02 3.52 -20.08
CA LEU A 89 -38.30 4.87 -19.59
C LEU A 89 -38.24 5.93 -20.70
N VAL A 90 -37.84 5.57 -21.93
CA VAL A 90 -37.82 6.53 -23.05
C VAL A 90 -39.25 6.81 -23.49
N ALA A 91 -39.61 8.09 -23.55
CA ALA A 91 -40.91 8.53 -24.05
C ALA A 91 -41.04 8.26 -25.56
N PRO A 92 -42.24 8.04 -26.10
CA PRO A 92 -42.45 7.91 -27.54
C PRO A 92 -41.86 9.10 -28.32
N GLY A 93 -41.01 8.82 -29.32
CA GLY A 93 -40.27 9.84 -30.09
C GLY A 93 -38.94 10.29 -29.46
N GLY A 94 -38.62 9.79 -28.27
CA GLY A 94 -37.42 10.09 -27.52
C GLY A 94 -36.14 9.48 -28.13
N VAL A 95 -35.01 9.88 -27.55
CA VAL A 95 -33.67 9.47 -28.00
C VAL A 95 -32.94 8.75 -26.88
N PHE A 96 -32.40 7.58 -27.19
CA PHE A 96 -31.50 6.84 -26.31
C PHE A 96 -30.07 6.97 -26.85
N LEU A 97 -29.19 7.58 -26.05
CA LEU A 97 -27.78 7.81 -26.38
C LEU A 97 -26.92 6.84 -25.58
N GLU A 98 -26.31 5.87 -26.27
CA GLU A 98 -25.44 4.86 -25.66
C GLU A 98 -23.98 5.31 -25.74
N MET A 99 -23.32 5.37 -24.58
CA MET A 99 -21.89 5.68 -24.46
C MET A 99 -21.04 4.43 -24.18
N GLY A 100 -21.65 3.35 -23.68
CA GLY A 100 -21.03 2.06 -23.46
C GLY A 100 -20.49 1.47 -24.77
N LYS A 101 -19.28 0.90 -24.70
CA LYS A 101 -18.69 0.12 -25.82
C LYS A 101 -18.96 -1.36 -25.71
N THR A 102 -19.42 -1.79 -24.53
CA THR A 102 -19.84 -3.15 -24.23
C THR A 102 -21.36 -3.20 -24.33
N ASP A 103 -21.92 -4.29 -24.85
CA ASP A 103 -23.38 -4.50 -24.94
C ASP A 103 -24.15 -3.48 -25.80
N ILE A 104 -23.51 -2.96 -26.87
CA ILE A 104 -24.19 -2.11 -27.86
C ILE A 104 -25.32 -2.89 -28.53
N ARG A 105 -26.54 -2.34 -28.50
CA ARG A 105 -27.73 -2.93 -29.13
C ARG A 105 -27.84 -2.56 -30.62
N ASP A 106 -28.49 -3.43 -31.38
CA ASP A 106 -28.81 -3.16 -32.79
C ASP A 106 -29.96 -2.14 -32.90
N PRO A 107 -29.80 -1.02 -33.62
CA PRO A 107 -30.84 0.00 -33.74
C PRO A 107 -32.15 -0.52 -34.36
N GLY A 108 -32.08 -1.51 -35.26
CA GLY A 108 -33.24 -2.14 -35.89
C GLY A 108 -34.04 -2.98 -34.91
N VAL A 109 -33.36 -3.76 -34.05
CA VAL A 109 -33.99 -4.52 -32.96
C VAL A 109 -34.66 -3.58 -31.96
N ILE A 110 -33.98 -2.49 -31.57
CA ILE A 110 -34.56 -1.50 -30.65
C ILE A 110 -35.80 -0.83 -31.26
N ALA A 111 -35.75 -0.46 -32.54
CA ALA A 111 -36.92 0.14 -33.20
C ALA A 111 -38.13 -0.81 -33.27
N GLN A 112 -37.91 -2.14 -33.31
CA GLN A 112 -38.97 -3.14 -33.27
C GLN A 112 -39.53 -3.34 -31.86
N GLN A 113 -38.66 -3.44 -30.85
CA GLN A 113 -39.06 -3.69 -29.45
C GLN A 113 -39.62 -2.44 -28.75
N TYR A 114 -39.12 -1.27 -29.12
CA TYR A 114 -39.48 0.03 -28.54
C TYR A 114 -39.90 1.01 -29.66
N PRO A 115 -41.12 0.88 -30.20
CA PRO A 115 -41.58 1.70 -31.31
C PRO A 115 -41.51 3.20 -31.01
N GLY A 116 -40.83 3.94 -31.88
CA GLY A 116 -40.66 5.39 -31.75
C GLY A 116 -39.44 5.84 -30.94
N VAL A 117 -38.67 4.92 -30.35
CA VAL A 117 -37.38 5.23 -29.71
C VAL A 117 -36.27 5.31 -30.76
N ARG A 118 -35.51 6.41 -30.74
CA ARG A 118 -34.30 6.55 -31.57
C ARG A 118 -33.08 6.16 -30.75
N TYR A 119 -32.55 4.98 -31.01
CA TYR A 119 -31.32 4.52 -30.40
C TYR A 119 -30.09 4.95 -31.20
N ARG A 120 -29.09 5.50 -30.51
CA ARG A 120 -27.79 5.87 -31.08
C ARG A 120 -26.66 5.58 -30.11
N ALA A 121 -25.85 4.57 -30.43
CA ALA A 121 -24.49 4.48 -29.90
C ALA A 121 -23.60 5.49 -30.63
N PHE A 122 -22.73 6.18 -29.89
CA PHE A 122 -21.86 7.20 -30.47
C PHE A 122 -20.44 7.16 -29.90
N ASP A 123 -19.47 7.54 -30.74
CA ASP A 123 -18.11 7.87 -30.32
C ASP A 123 -17.83 9.37 -30.55
N LEU A 124 -17.11 10.01 -29.62
CA LEU A 124 -16.81 11.44 -29.67
C LEU A 124 -15.98 11.84 -30.91
N PHE A 125 -15.31 10.91 -31.56
CA PHE A 125 -14.52 11.18 -32.76
C PHE A 125 -15.32 11.14 -34.07
N GLU A 126 -16.56 10.60 -34.08
CA GLU A 126 -17.43 10.53 -35.27
C GLU A 126 -17.63 11.86 -36.01
N PRO A 127 -17.84 13.01 -35.33
CA PRO A 127 -18.11 14.27 -36.03
C PRO A 127 -16.91 14.84 -36.79
N GLY A 128 -15.71 14.30 -36.57
CA GLY A 128 -14.46 14.76 -37.16
C GLY A 128 -13.89 16.03 -36.52
N ARG A 129 -12.60 16.28 -36.78
CA ARG A 129 -11.83 17.39 -36.20
C ARG A 129 -12.48 18.77 -36.34
N PRO A 130 -13.05 19.17 -37.51
CA PRO A 130 -13.65 20.50 -37.65
C PRO A 130 -14.82 20.74 -36.71
N ARG A 131 -15.69 19.72 -36.55
CA ARG A 131 -16.86 19.83 -35.68
C ARG A 131 -16.46 19.78 -34.20
N MET A 132 -15.49 18.96 -33.83
CA MET A 132 -14.93 18.94 -32.47
C MET A 132 -14.31 20.29 -32.10
N HIS A 133 -13.61 20.94 -33.03
CA HIS A 133 -13.05 22.28 -32.80
C HIS A 133 -14.14 23.32 -32.53
N GLN A 134 -15.25 23.28 -33.27
CA GLN A 134 -16.42 24.14 -33.00
C GLN A 134 -16.97 23.91 -31.59
N TYR A 135 -17.15 22.64 -31.18
CA TYR A 135 -17.60 22.33 -29.83
C TYR A 135 -16.65 22.86 -28.74
N MET A 136 -15.33 22.81 -28.97
CA MET A 136 -14.37 23.38 -28.03
C MET A 136 -14.51 24.90 -27.89
N LEU A 137 -14.76 25.63 -29.00
CA LEU A 137 -14.97 27.07 -28.97
C LEU A 137 -16.29 27.46 -28.26
N GLU A 138 -17.36 26.70 -28.53
CA GLU A 138 -18.65 26.87 -27.86
C GLU A 138 -18.52 26.63 -26.35
N LEU A 139 -17.89 25.53 -25.95
CA LEU A 139 -17.64 25.22 -24.54
C LEU A 139 -16.76 26.30 -23.88
N ALA A 140 -15.70 26.76 -24.55
CA ALA A 140 -14.83 27.83 -24.02
C ALA A 140 -15.61 29.12 -23.76
N THR A 141 -16.57 29.45 -24.63
CA THR A 141 -17.47 30.60 -24.43
C THR A 141 -18.35 30.40 -23.19
N LEU A 142 -18.96 29.23 -23.04
CA LEU A 142 -19.81 28.91 -21.88
C LEU A 142 -19.04 28.90 -20.55
N PHE A 143 -17.77 28.48 -20.55
CA PHE A 143 -16.89 28.61 -19.38
C PHE A 143 -16.54 30.08 -19.11
N GLY A 144 -16.23 30.86 -20.15
CA GLY A 144 -15.94 32.30 -20.03
C GLY A 144 -17.12 33.11 -19.47
N ASP A 145 -18.34 32.73 -19.83
CA ASP A 145 -19.58 33.35 -19.34
C ASP A 145 -20.00 32.84 -17.94
N GLY A 146 -19.27 31.89 -17.36
CA GLY A 146 -19.58 31.30 -16.05
C GLY A 146 -20.81 30.38 -16.04
N VAL A 147 -21.33 30.01 -17.21
CA VAL A 147 -22.44 29.06 -17.38
C VAL A 147 -22.01 27.65 -17.00
N LEU A 148 -20.81 27.26 -17.45
CA LEU A 148 -20.18 26.00 -17.08
C LEU A 148 -19.08 26.26 -16.06
N ARG A 149 -18.93 25.34 -15.11
CA ARG A 149 -17.85 25.32 -14.13
C ARG A 149 -17.02 24.05 -14.27
N PRO A 150 -15.68 24.15 -14.13
CA PRO A 150 -14.82 22.97 -14.11
C PRO A 150 -15.31 21.95 -13.08
N LEU A 151 -15.19 20.68 -13.43
CA LEU A 151 -15.62 19.60 -12.56
C LEU A 151 -14.64 19.43 -11.40
N PRO A 152 -15.09 18.90 -10.24
CA PRO A 152 -14.17 18.45 -9.20
C PRO A 152 -13.15 17.47 -9.77
N VAL A 153 -11.87 17.68 -9.46
CA VAL A 153 -10.78 16.82 -9.91
C VAL A 153 -10.11 16.13 -8.73
N THR A 154 -9.83 14.84 -8.88
CA THR A 154 -8.88 14.12 -8.04
C THR A 154 -7.59 13.95 -8.82
N THR A 155 -6.52 14.54 -8.34
CA THR A 155 -5.21 14.54 -9.00
C THR A 155 -4.33 13.42 -8.48
N PHE A 156 -3.52 12.85 -9.36
CA PHE A 156 -2.45 11.92 -9.03
C PHE A 156 -1.20 12.31 -9.83
N ASP A 157 -0.01 12.14 -9.27
CA ASP A 157 1.21 12.16 -10.09
C ASP A 157 1.17 10.98 -11.09
N VAL A 158 1.61 11.20 -12.33
CA VAL A 158 1.66 10.16 -13.37
C VAL A 158 2.48 8.92 -12.94
N ARG A 159 3.48 9.10 -12.09
CA ARG A 159 4.28 7.99 -11.51
C ARG A 159 3.44 7.09 -10.58
N ARG A 160 2.27 7.55 -10.15
CA ARG A 160 1.26 6.79 -9.40
C ARG A 160 0.07 6.35 -10.27
N ALA A 161 0.24 6.25 -11.59
CA ALA A 161 -0.80 5.79 -12.51
C ALA A 161 -1.51 4.48 -12.05
N PRO A 162 -0.83 3.45 -11.51
CA PRO A 162 -1.52 2.26 -11.01
C PRO A 162 -2.51 2.55 -9.87
N ALA A 163 -2.18 3.48 -8.96
CA ALA A 163 -3.07 3.90 -7.88
C ALA A 163 -4.25 4.71 -8.43
N ALA A 164 -4.00 5.61 -9.37
CA ALA A 164 -5.04 6.40 -10.05
C ALA A 164 -6.04 5.50 -10.80
N LEU A 165 -5.55 4.52 -11.55
CA LEU A 165 -6.37 3.56 -12.29
C LEU A 165 -7.15 2.63 -11.36
N ARG A 166 -6.56 2.20 -10.24
CA ARG A 166 -7.27 1.42 -9.20
C ARG A 166 -8.37 2.25 -8.54
N TYR A 167 -8.10 3.52 -8.23
CA TYR A 167 -9.10 4.45 -7.68
C TYR A 167 -10.26 4.69 -8.67
N LEU A 168 -9.94 4.81 -9.96
CA LEU A 168 -10.92 4.93 -11.04
C LEU A 168 -11.78 3.67 -11.18
N SER A 169 -11.16 2.48 -11.24
CA SER A 169 -11.85 1.19 -11.46
C SER A 169 -12.76 0.78 -10.31
N GLN A 170 -12.42 1.17 -9.06
CA GLN A 170 -13.29 0.99 -7.90
C GLN A 170 -14.51 1.92 -7.90
N ALA A 171 -14.64 2.81 -8.89
CA ALA A 171 -15.71 3.79 -9.01
C ALA A 171 -15.91 4.65 -7.75
N ARG A 172 -14.84 4.89 -6.97
CA ARG A 172 -14.87 5.71 -5.74
C ARG A 172 -14.90 7.20 -6.02
N HIS A 173 -14.38 7.62 -7.17
CA HIS A 173 -14.23 9.02 -7.55
C HIS A 173 -15.57 9.73 -7.80
N THR A 174 -15.58 11.03 -7.55
CA THR A 174 -16.58 12.00 -8.01
C THR A 174 -15.90 12.96 -8.96
N GLY A 175 -16.58 13.38 -10.04
CA GLY A 175 -15.99 14.26 -11.04
C GLY A 175 -14.95 13.53 -11.89
N LYS A 176 -13.72 14.05 -11.97
CA LYS A 176 -12.70 13.56 -12.91
C LYS A 176 -11.39 13.17 -12.19
N VAL A 177 -10.79 12.05 -12.61
CA VAL A 177 -9.43 11.68 -12.22
C VAL A 177 -8.45 12.28 -13.24
N VAL A 178 -7.44 13.00 -12.76
CA VAL A 178 -6.44 13.67 -13.59
C VAL A 178 -5.05 13.20 -13.15
N MET A 179 -4.21 12.84 -14.13
CA MET A 179 -2.80 12.56 -13.87
C MET A 179 -1.95 13.77 -14.25
N LEU A 180 -1.21 14.28 -13.29
CA LEU A 180 -0.32 15.42 -13.46
C LEU A 180 1.06 14.94 -13.90
N MET A 181 1.63 15.66 -14.86
CA MET A 181 3.03 15.46 -15.24
C MET A 181 3.96 16.07 -14.18
N PRO A 182 5.15 15.47 -13.95
CA PRO A 182 6.11 16.00 -13.01
C PRO A 182 6.49 17.45 -13.36
N GLY A 183 6.59 18.31 -12.35
CA GLY A 183 7.03 19.70 -12.49
C GLY A 183 5.98 20.69 -13.03
N SER A 184 4.71 20.30 -13.14
CA SER A 184 3.62 21.21 -13.53
C SER A 184 3.55 22.49 -12.68
N TRP A 185 3.81 22.39 -11.38
CA TRP A 185 3.86 23.52 -10.45
C TRP A 185 5.09 24.44 -10.62
N ALA A 186 6.10 24.02 -11.39
CA ALA A 186 7.34 24.76 -11.62
C ALA A 186 7.27 25.73 -12.82
N ALA A 187 6.16 25.73 -13.58
CA ALA A 187 6.00 26.56 -14.77
C ALA A 187 5.80 28.06 -14.47
N GLY A 188 5.23 28.40 -13.32
CA GLY A 188 4.99 29.78 -12.88
C GLY A 188 6.04 30.29 -11.90
N THR A 189 5.60 31.15 -10.99
CA THR A 189 6.41 31.67 -9.88
C THR A 189 6.20 30.85 -8.61
N VAL A 190 7.29 30.51 -7.91
CA VAL A 190 7.25 29.83 -6.62
C VAL A 190 7.62 30.81 -5.50
N LEU A 191 6.69 31.01 -4.56
CA LEU A 191 6.86 31.84 -3.39
C LEU A 191 7.37 31.00 -2.21
N ILE A 192 8.53 31.32 -1.66
CA ILE A 192 9.11 30.64 -0.49
C ILE A 192 9.19 31.61 0.68
N THR A 193 8.37 31.40 1.71
CA THR A 193 8.48 32.16 2.97
C THR A 193 9.51 31.51 3.89
N GLY A 194 10.30 32.32 4.60
CA GLY A 194 11.50 31.82 5.27
C GLY A 194 12.62 31.48 4.28
N GLY A 195 12.55 31.98 3.03
CA GLY A 195 13.42 31.57 1.92
C GLY A 195 14.91 31.85 2.12
N THR A 196 15.28 32.72 3.07
CA THR A 196 16.67 33.00 3.45
C THR A 196 17.13 32.20 4.69
N GLY A 197 16.28 31.33 5.24
CA GLY A 197 16.63 30.42 6.32
C GLY A 197 17.27 29.13 5.80
N MET A 198 17.74 28.26 6.71
CA MET A 198 18.37 26.99 6.34
C MET A 198 17.48 26.15 5.42
N ALA A 199 16.28 25.77 5.89
CA ALA A 199 15.35 24.96 5.10
C ALA A 199 14.88 25.67 3.82
N GLY A 200 14.52 26.95 3.92
CA GLY A 200 14.05 27.74 2.77
C GLY A 200 15.09 27.85 1.65
N SER A 201 16.36 28.07 2.00
CA SER A 201 17.45 28.17 1.01
C SER A 201 17.83 26.81 0.42
N ALA A 202 17.78 25.72 1.22
CA ALA A 202 17.98 24.37 0.73
C ALA A 202 16.89 23.97 -0.28
N VAL A 203 15.63 24.24 0.04
CA VAL A 203 14.50 24.00 -0.86
C VAL A 203 14.61 24.89 -2.11
N ALA A 204 14.96 26.17 -1.99
CA ALA A 204 15.12 27.06 -3.14
C ALA A 204 16.14 26.50 -4.16
N ARG A 205 17.29 26.00 -3.70
CA ARG A 205 18.28 25.33 -4.54
C ARG A 205 17.71 24.07 -5.19
N HIS A 206 17.06 23.23 -4.38
CA HIS A 206 16.50 21.96 -4.84
C HIS A 206 15.45 22.15 -5.93
N VAL A 207 14.52 23.09 -5.76
CA VAL A 207 13.43 23.30 -6.74
C VAL A 207 13.94 23.89 -8.06
N VAL A 208 15.01 24.69 -8.03
CA VAL A 208 15.65 25.18 -9.26
C VAL A 208 16.41 24.06 -9.96
N ALA A 209 17.23 23.30 -9.21
CA ALA A 209 18.09 22.26 -9.79
C ALA A 209 17.32 21.02 -10.25
N ARG A 210 16.36 20.54 -9.44
CA ARG A 210 15.66 19.26 -9.65
C ARG A 210 14.33 19.41 -10.36
N HIS A 211 13.57 20.46 -10.03
CA HIS A 211 12.21 20.69 -10.54
C HIS A 211 12.16 21.74 -11.67
N GLY A 212 13.28 22.39 -11.96
CA GLY A 212 13.39 23.33 -13.07
C GLY A 212 12.66 24.66 -12.86
N VAL A 213 12.37 25.03 -11.61
CA VAL A 213 11.74 26.32 -11.29
C VAL A 213 12.62 27.46 -11.80
N ARG A 214 12.02 28.40 -12.52
CA ARG A 214 12.74 29.55 -13.11
C ARG A 214 12.39 30.89 -12.49
N ASN A 215 11.28 31.00 -11.76
CA ASN A 215 10.86 32.25 -11.13
C ASN A 215 10.63 32.00 -9.64
N LEU A 216 11.39 32.69 -8.80
CA LEU A 216 11.34 32.56 -7.34
C LEU A 216 11.10 33.92 -6.68
N VAL A 217 10.20 33.92 -5.69
CA VAL A 217 10.07 35.02 -4.73
C VAL A 217 10.43 34.48 -3.36
N LEU A 218 11.55 34.92 -2.80
CA LEU A 218 12.02 34.54 -1.48
C LEU A 218 11.62 35.63 -0.48
N VAL A 219 10.77 35.27 0.47
CA VAL A 219 10.28 36.20 1.50
C VAL A 219 10.92 35.88 2.84
N SER A 220 11.47 36.91 3.48
CA SER A 220 11.89 36.85 4.88
C SER A 220 11.81 38.24 5.53
N ARG A 221 11.81 38.31 6.85
CA ARG A 221 11.75 39.59 7.59
C ARG A 221 12.88 40.56 7.23
N ARG A 222 14.09 40.05 6.99
CA ARG A 222 15.27 40.84 6.62
C ARG A 222 15.42 41.01 5.10
N GLY A 223 14.74 40.18 4.31
CA GLY A 223 14.82 40.23 2.85
C GLY A 223 16.26 40.16 2.33
N PRO A 224 16.67 41.06 1.40
CA PRO A 224 18.02 41.11 0.86
C PRO A 224 19.13 41.29 1.91
N ASP A 225 18.82 41.87 3.07
CA ASP A 225 19.78 42.11 4.15
C ASP A 225 19.99 40.87 5.04
N ALA A 226 19.34 39.74 4.74
CA ALA A 226 19.59 38.49 5.45
C ALA A 226 21.00 37.95 5.13
N PRO A 227 21.74 37.43 6.13
CA PRO A 227 23.05 36.80 5.90
C PRO A 227 22.97 35.69 4.84
N GLY A 228 23.87 35.72 3.86
CA GLY A 228 23.92 34.75 2.76
C GLY A 228 22.88 34.95 1.65
N ALA A 229 21.98 35.93 1.73
CA ALA A 229 20.95 36.15 0.71
C ALA A 229 21.53 36.54 -0.66
N ALA A 230 22.54 37.41 -0.70
CA ALA A 230 23.19 37.81 -1.95
C ALA A 230 23.90 36.63 -2.64
N GLU A 231 24.58 35.77 -1.86
CA GLU A 231 25.23 34.56 -2.36
C GLU A 231 24.20 33.56 -2.91
N LEU A 232 23.10 33.34 -2.17
CA LEU A 232 22.00 32.49 -2.62
C LEU A 232 21.38 33.00 -3.93
N VAL A 233 21.13 34.30 -4.07
CA VAL A 233 20.61 34.88 -5.31
C VAL A 233 21.57 34.67 -6.47
N ALA A 234 22.87 34.91 -6.26
CA ALA A 234 23.88 34.72 -7.30
C ALA A 234 23.96 33.24 -7.75
N GLU A 235 23.90 32.31 -6.80
CA GLU A 235 23.92 30.86 -7.06
C GLU A 235 22.70 30.42 -7.88
N LEU A 236 21.49 30.82 -7.47
CA LEU A 236 20.24 30.48 -8.16
C LEU A 236 20.15 31.15 -9.54
N ALA A 237 20.65 32.37 -9.68
CA ALA A 237 20.75 33.06 -10.96
C ALA A 237 21.72 32.37 -11.92
N ALA A 238 22.87 31.88 -11.42
CA ALA A 238 23.80 31.08 -12.22
C ALA A 238 23.17 29.75 -12.68
N ALA A 239 22.25 29.18 -11.90
CA ALA A 239 21.45 28.02 -12.28
C ALA A 239 20.26 28.33 -13.22
N GLY A 240 20.12 29.59 -13.65
CA GLY A 240 19.14 30.05 -14.63
C GLY A 240 17.79 30.48 -14.06
N ALA A 241 17.69 30.72 -12.74
CA ALA A 241 16.47 31.22 -12.12
C ALA A 241 16.48 32.76 -11.95
N GLN A 242 15.33 33.40 -12.16
CA GLN A 242 15.06 34.77 -11.76
C GLN A 242 14.58 34.76 -10.30
N VAL A 243 15.34 35.41 -9.42
CA VAL A 243 15.08 35.41 -7.99
C VAL A 243 14.84 36.82 -7.49
N GLN A 244 13.68 37.04 -6.88
CA GLN A 244 13.36 38.26 -6.16
C GLN A 244 13.38 37.98 -4.66
N VAL A 245 14.21 38.69 -3.90
CA VAL A 245 14.22 38.60 -2.44
C VAL A 245 13.49 39.81 -1.87
N VAL A 246 12.45 39.56 -1.07
CA VAL A 246 11.59 40.61 -0.52
C VAL A 246 11.62 40.60 1.00
N ALA A 247 11.88 41.78 1.59
CA ALA A 247 11.73 42.01 3.01
C ALA A 247 10.24 42.11 3.36
N CYS A 248 9.68 41.06 3.94
CA CYS A 248 8.27 40.99 4.34
C CYS A 248 8.09 40.00 5.49
N ASP A 249 7.32 40.41 6.51
CA ASP A 249 6.77 39.48 7.51
C ASP A 249 5.50 38.85 6.94
N ALA A 250 5.48 37.52 6.78
CA ALA A 250 4.31 36.82 6.23
C ALA A 250 3.09 36.90 7.16
N ALA A 251 3.29 37.22 8.45
CA ALA A 251 2.20 37.50 9.38
C ALA A 251 1.59 38.90 9.21
N ASP A 252 2.20 39.79 8.42
CA ASP A 252 1.56 41.02 7.97
C ASP A 252 0.78 40.75 6.69
N ARG A 253 -0.54 40.62 6.81
CA ARG A 253 -1.44 40.31 5.69
C ARG A 253 -1.35 41.34 4.57
N ALA A 254 -1.24 42.63 4.89
CA ALA A 254 -1.22 43.69 3.89
C ALA A 254 0.11 43.70 3.12
N ALA A 255 1.22 43.52 3.83
CA ALA A 255 2.53 43.39 3.19
C ALA A 255 2.59 42.15 2.30
N LEU A 256 2.12 40.99 2.78
CA LEU A 256 2.10 39.75 2.00
C LEU A 256 1.20 39.85 0.77
N ALA A 257 0.03 40.49 0.89
CA ALA A 257 -0.86 40.74 -0.23
C ALA A 257 -0.18 41.57 -1.33
N LYS A 258 0.61 42.59 -0.94
CA LYS A 258 1.41 43.37 -1.89
C LYS A 258 2.44 42.51 -2.61
N VAL A 259 3.17 41.66 -1.88
CA VAL A 259 4.15 40.74 -2.50
C VAL A 259 3.50 39.83 -3.54
N ILE A 260 2.32 39.27 -3.23
CA ILE A 260 1.58 38.41 -4.16
C ILE A 260 1.08 39.20 -5.38
N ALA A 261 0.57 40.42 -5.16
CA ALA A 261 0.07 41.28 -6.23
C ALA A 261 1.17 41.77 -7.19
N ASP A 262 2.41 41.91 -6.72
CA ASP A 262 3.57 42.32 -7.51
C ASP A 262 4.12 41.18 -8.40
N ILE A 263 3.62 39.93 -8.27
CA ILE A 263 4.03 38.79 -9.12
C ILE A 263 3.53 39.01 -10.56
N PRO A 264 4.40 38.89 -11.59
CA PRO A 264 4.02 39.15 -12.98
C PRO A 264 2.91 38.22 -13.48
N VAL A 265 1.93 38.79 -14.18
CA VAL A 265 0.83 38.03 -14.80
C VAL A 265 1.33 37.05 -15.88
N GLN A 266 2.49 37.32 -16.49
CA GLN A 266 3.12 36.41 -17.46
C GLN A 266 3.69 35.14 -16.80
N HIS A 267 4.02 35.22 -15.52
CA HIS A 267 4.55 34.12 -14.71
C HIS A 267 3.79 34.07 -13.38
N PRO A 268 2.49 33.70 -13.42
CA PRO A 268 1.63 33.76 -12.25
C PRO A 268 2.12 32.84 -11.13
N LEU A 269 1.71 33.11 -9.90
CA LEU A 269 2.02 32.27 -8.75
C LEU A 269 1.47 30.84 -8.97
N SER A 270 2.37 29.86 -9.05
CA SER A 270 2.03 28.44 -9.26
C SER A 270 2.35 27.57 -8.06
N GLY A 271 3.22 28.03 -7.15
CA GLY A 271 3.63 27.28 -5.96
C GLY A 271 3.88 28.16 -4.74
N VAL A 272 3.49 27.67 -3.56
CA VAL A 272 3.79 28.27 -2.26
C VAL A 272 4.50 27.24 -1.39
N ILE A 273 5.65 27.62 -0.84
CA ILE A 273 6.38 26.81 0.14
C ILE A 273 6.58 27.64 1.42
N HIS A 274 5.95 27.22 2.50
CA HIS A 274 6.03 27.87 3.79
C HIS A 274 7.07 27.18 4.67
N THR A 275 8.26 27.79 4.77
CA THR A 275 9.38 27.31 5.59
C THR A 275 9.68 28.22 6.78
N ALA A 276 8.93 29.31 6.94
CA ALA A 276 9.13 30.23 8.05
C ALA A 276 8.86 29.55 9.39
N GLY A 277 9.61 29.97 10.41
CA GLY A 277 9.49 29.46 11.76
C GLY A 277 10.31 30.30 12.73
N ALA A 278 9.83 30.34 13.97
CA ALA A 278 10.53 30.86 15.14
C ALA A 278 10.34 29.87 16.29
N LEU A 279 11.32 29.82 17.21
CA LEU A 279 11.24 29.06 18.45
C LEU A 279 11.29 30.01 19.63
N ASP A 280 10.55 29.65 20.68
CA ASP A 280 10.59 30.30 21.98
C ASP A 280 10.25 29.25 23.04
N ASP A 281 11.23 28.42 23.37
CA ASP A 281 11.03 27.22 24.17
C ASP A 281 10.81 27.58 25.64
N ALA A 282 9.75 27.00 26.21
CA ALA A 282 9.42 27.07 27.63
C ALA A 282 8.55 25.87 28.04
N VAL A 283 8.78 25.36 29.25
CA VAL A 283 7.85 24.41 29.88
C VAL A 283 6.47 25.05 30.02
N VAL A 284 5.40 24.24 30.01
CA VAL A 284 4.00 24.73 30.00
C VAL A 284 3.73 25.74 31.12
N MET A 285 4.29 25.52 32.31
CA MET A 285 4.11 26.40 33.47
C MET A 285 4.81 27.77 33.34
N SER A 286 5.72 27.91 32.38
CA SER A 286 6.51 29.12 32.11
C SER A 286 6.14 29.79 30.78
N LEU A 287 5.15 29.26 30.06
CA LEU A 287 4.64 29.90 28.84
C LEU A 287 3.85 31.16 29.19
N THR A 288 4.16 32.25 28.48
CA THR A 288 3.40 33.50 28.52
C THR A 288 2.72 33.73 27.17
N PRO A 289 1.67 34.56 27.10
CA PRO A 289 1.05 34.96 25.83
C PRO A 289 2.07 35.43 24.79
N ASP A 290 3.02 36.29 25.18
CA ASP A 290 4.06 36.79 24.26
C ASP A 290 4.92 35.66 23.65
N ARG A 291 5.32 34.66 24.45
CA ARG A 291 6.11 33.50 23.97
C ARG A 291 5.30 32.59 23.05
N VAL A 292 3.99 32.51 23.27
CA VAL A 292 3.08 31.78 22.39
C VAL A 292 2.92 32.52 21.07
N ASP A 293 2.64 33.83 21.13
CA ASP A 293 2.41 34.69 19.98
C ASP A 293 3.62 34.74 19.03
N VAL A 294 4.84 34.79 19.57
CA VAL A 294 6.08 34.74 18.75
C VAL A 294 6.11 33.52 17.83
N VAL A 295 5.74 32.34 18.35
CA VAL A 295 5.79 31.10 17.59
C VAL A 295 4.60 30.98 16.65
N LEU A 296 3.38 31.24 17.14
CA LEU A 296 2.16 31.19 16.34
C LEU A 296 2.20 32.17 15.17
N ARG A 297 2.68 33.40 15.38
CA ARG A 297 2.79 34.41 14.32
C ARG A 297 3.55 33.91 13.10
N SER A 298 4.67 33.24 13.31
CA SER A 298 5.53 32.76 12.22
C SER A 298 4.97 31.58 11.42
N LYS A 299 4.03 30.83 12.02
CA LYS A 299 3.47 29.58 11.49
C LYS A 299 1.98 29.74 11.16
N VAL A 300 1.16 30.00 12.17
CA VAL A 300 -0.30 30.09 12.09
C VAL A 300 -0.74 31.31 11.28
N ASP A 301 -0.41 32.52 11.72
CA ASP A 301 -0.86 33.75 11.06
C ASP A 301 -0.35 33.80 9.61
N ALA A 302 0.94 33.51 9.43
CA ALA A 302 1.56 33.46 8.12
C ALA A 302 0.89 32.45 7.17
N ALA A 303 0.65 31.21 7.63
CA ALA A 303 0.01 30.20 6.80
C ALA A 303 -1.47 30.50 6.53
N TRP A 304 -2.17 31.09 7.50
CA TRP A 304 -3.56 31.51 7.31
C TRP A 304 -3.67 32.64 6.29
N HIS A 305 -2.81 33.65 6.35
CA HIS A 305 -2.78 34.71 5.33
C HIS A 305 -2.41 34.17 3.95
N LEU A 306 -1.41 33.28 3.85
CA LEU A 306 -1.11 32.59 2.59
C LEU A 306 -2.33 31.82 2.09
N HIS A 307 -3.06 31.13 2.97
CA HIS A 307 -4.28 30.42 2.58
C HIS A 307 -5.34 31.36 2.00
N GLU A 308 -5.66 32.45 2.69
CA GLU A 308 -6.69 33.40 2.25
C GLU A 308 -6.29 34.10 0.93
N LEU A 309 -5.06 34.59 0.84
CA LEU A 309 -4.59 35.38 -0.30
C LEU A 309 -4.37 34.54 -1.56
N THR A 310 -4.28 33.22 -1.43
CA THR A 310 -4.08 32.29 -2.57
C THR A 310 -5.27 31.40 -2.85
N ARG A 311 -6.39 31.58 -2.14
CA ARG A 311 -7.59 30.72 -2.26
C ARG A 311 -8.15 30.71 -3.68
N ASP A 312 -8.19 31.88 -4.31
CA ASP A 312 -8.78 32.09 -5.62
C ASP A 312 -7.73 32.11 -6.75
N LEU A 313 -6.47 31.77 -6.44
CA LEU A 313 -5.38 31.68 -7.40
C LEU A 313 -5.17 30.22 -7.84
N ASP A 314 -4.72 30.03 -9.08
CA ASP A 314 -4.43 28.70 -9.65
C ASP A 314 -3.07 28.14 -9.18
N VAL A 315 -2.92 28.05 -7.85
CA VAL A 315 -1.72 27.48 -7.22
C VAL A 315 -1.80 25.96 -7.33
N SER A 316 -0.78 25.34 -7.93
CA SER A 316 -0.69 23.89 -8.11
C SER A 316 -0.01 23.17 -6.95
N ALA A 317 0.81 23.88 -6.15
CA ALA A 317 1.51 23.32 -5.00
C ALA A 317 1.44 24.27 -3.80
N PHE A 318 1.06 23.76 -2.63
CA PHE A 318 1.06 24.52 -1.38
C PHE A 318 1.66 23.64 -0.28
N VAL A 319 2.95 23.84 0.03
CA VAL A 319 3.68 22.98 0.96
C VAL A 319 4.01 23.76 2.22
N MET A 320 3.69 23.20 3.37
CA MET A 320 3.97 23.78 4.68
C MET A 320 4.94 22.90 5.44
N PHE A 321 5.99 23.49 5.99
CA PHE A 321 6.95 22.78 6.83
C PHE A 321 6.44 22.86 8.27
N SER A 322 5.91 21.74 8.76
CA SER A 322 5.58 21.55 10.16
C SER A 322 6.70 20.76 10.85
N SER A 323 6.39 20.05 11.95
CA SER A 323 7.38 19.27 12.69
C SER A 323 6.73 18.08 13.37
N MET A 324 7.47 16.97 13.49
CA MET A 324 7.07 15.82 14.31
C MET A 324 6.77 16.19 15.76
N ALA A 325 7.27 17.32 16.27
CA ALA A 325 6.92 17.81 17.60
C ALA A 325 5.40 17.97 17.82
N GLY A 326 4.61 18.20 16.75
CA GLY A 326 3.14 18.22 16.81
C GLY A 326 2.49 16.84 17.00
N LEU A 327 3.22 15.75 16.73
CA LEU A 327 2.77 14.37 16.91
C LEU A 327 3.30 13.77 18.22
N VAL A 328 4.62 13.71 18.37
CA VAL A 328 5.28 13.01 19.47
C VAL A 328 5.44 13.88 20.72
N GLY A 329 5.19 15.18 20.59
CA GLY A 329 5.54 16.17 21.61
C GLY A 329 7.04 16.41 21.67
N SER A 330 7.43 17.57 22.16
CA SER A 330 8.81 17.88 22.50
C SER A 330 8.84 18.67 23.81
N SER A 331 9.75 18.29 24.70
CA SER A 331 9.83 18.89 26.04
C SER A 331 10.15 20.39 25.91
N GLY A 332 9.36 21.23 26.59
CA GLY A 332 9.53 22.68 26.52
C GLY A 332 9.05 23.34 25.22
N GLN A 333 8.38 22.61 24.32
CA GLN A 333 7.99 23.12 22.99
C GLN A 333 6.48 23.05 22.75
N ALA A 334 5.65 23.27 23.79
CA ALA A 334 4.20 23.13 23.67
C ALA A 334 3.56 24.15 22.71
N ASN A 335 4.02 25.41 22.73
CA ASN A 335 3.64 26.45 21.77
C ASN A 335 4.05 26.09 20.33
N TYR A 336 5.25 25.52 20.13
CA TYR A 336 5.72 25.06 18.83
C TYR A 336 4.97 23.84 18.31
N ALA A 337 4.69 22.85 19.17
CA ALA A 337 3.87 21.70 18.82
C ALA A 337 2.48 22.15 18.35
N ALA A 338 1.81 23.03 19.10
CA ALA A 338 0.51 23.58 18.73
C ALA A 338 0.53 24.31 17.37
N ALA A 339 1.56 25.13 17.12
CA ALA A 339 1.74 25.85 15.86
C ALA A 339 1.87 24.90 14.65
N ASN A 340 2.62 23.80 14.81
CA ASN A 340 2.82 22.82 13.76
C ASN A 340 1.58 21.96 13.52
N SER A 341 0.87 21.54 14.59
CA SER A 341 -0.41 20.83 14.46
C SER A 341 -1.47 21.66 13.74
N PHE A 342 -1.44 22.99 13.89
CA PHE A 342 -2.30 23.87 13.09
C PHE A 342 -1.99 23.79 11.59
N LEU A 343 -0.71 23.77 11.19
CA LEU A 343 -0.32 23.61 9.78
C LEU A 343 -0.80 22.27 9.22
N ASP A 344 -0.67 21.21 10.01
CA ASP A 344 -1.12 19.86 9.65
C ASP A 344 -2.63 19.84 9.40
N ALA A 345 -3.41 20.47 10.30
CA ALA A 345 -4.85 20.63 10.15
C ALA A 345 -5.23 21.55 8.98
N LEU A 346 -4.46 22.62 8.73
CA LEU A 346 -4.70 23.54 7.62
C LEU A 346 -4.52 22.85 6.27
N ALA A 347 -3.58 21.91 6.15
CA ALA A 347 -3.42 21.14 4.92
C ALA A 347 -4.64 20.25 4.64
N ALA A 348 -5.14 19.55 5.67
CA ALA A 348 -6.38 18.78 5.57
C ALA A 348 -7.59 19.69 5.23
N HIS A 349 -7.68 20.86 5.86
CA HIS A 349 -8.73 21.84 5.60
C HIS A 349 -8.72 22.34 4.14
N ARG A 350 -7.54 22.69 3.60
CA ARG A 350 -7.39 23.10 2.19
C ARG A 350 -7.82 21.98 1.23
N ARG A 351 -7.38 20.73 1.48
CA ARG A 351 -7.77 19.57 0.66
C ARG A 351 -9.28 19.32 0.68
N ALA A 352 -9.93 19.48 1.83
CA ALA A 352 -11.39 19.36 1.93
C ALA A 352 -12.14 20.40 1.08
N HIS A 353 -11.51 21.54 0.77
CA HIS A 353 -12.03 22.58 -0.12
C HIS A 353 -11.53 22.47 -1.57
N GLY A 354 -10.88 21.35 -1.93
CA GLY A 354 -10.37 21.12 -3.28
C GLY A 354 -9.11 21.91 -3.62
N LEU A 355 -8.46 22.54 -2.64
CA LEU A 355 -7.22 23.29 -2.82
C LEU A 355 -6.02 22.39 -2.53
N PRO A 356 -4.89 22.52 -3.26
CA PRO A 356 -3.70 21.76 -2.94
C PRO A 356 -3.15 22.20 -1.59
N ALA A 357 -2.69 21.20 -0.83
CA ALA A 357 -1.90 21.40 0.37
C ALA A 357 -1.20 20.11 0.82
N ILE A 358 0.04 20.25 1.29
CA ILE A 358 0.80 19.22 1.98
C ILE A 358 1.44 19.86 3.20
N SER A 359 1.25 19.26 4.38
CA SER A 359 2.04 19.58 5.57
C SER A 359 3.08 18.49 5.81
N LEU A 360 4.34 18.90 5.98
CA LEU A 360 5.47 18.02 6.21
C LEU A 360 5.94 18.15 7.65
N GLY A 361 5.55 17.17 8.47
CA GLY A 361 5.98 17.01 9.85
C GLY A 361 7.42 16.52 9.93
N TRP A 362 8.38 17.41 9.68
CA TRP A 362 9.79 17.04 9.62
C TRP A 362 10.31 16.49 10.95
N GLY A 363 11.06 15.39 10.84
CA GLY A 363 11.98 14.94 11.87
C GLY A 363 13.20 15.87 11.99
N LEU A 364 14.18 15.45 12.77
CA LEU A 364 15.39 16.24 13.01
C LEU A 364 16.24 16.35 11.74
N TRP A 365 16.76 17.55 11.43
CA TRP A 365 17.77 17.77 10.38
C TRP A 365 19.17 17.89 11.02
N ASP A 366 20.20 17.35 10.35
CA ASP A 366 21.59 17.31 10.83
C ASP A 366 22.26 18.69 10.87
N GLN A 367 21.89 19.60 9.97
CA GLN A 367 22.44 20.94 9.91
C GLN A 367 21.96 21.78 11.08
N ALA A 368 22.93 22.34 11.82
CA ALA A 368 22.67 23.36 12.82
C ALA A 368 22.01 24.58 12.14
N SER A 369 20.78 24.85 12.53
CA SER A 369 20.01 26.04 12.16
C SER A 369 19.91 26.96 13.38
N ALA A 370 19.47 28.20 13.19
CA ALA A 370 19.10 29.06 14.32
C ALA A 370 18.00 28.44 15.21
N MET A 371 17.27 27.43 14.73
CA MET A 371 16.25 26.68 15.46
C MET A 371 16.80 25.40 16.13
N THR A 372 17.85 24.77 15.61
CA THR A 372 18.44 23.53 16.20
C THR A 372 19.74 23.80 16.97
N GLY A 373 20.28 25.02 16.90
CA GLY A 373 21.52 25.41 17.58
C GLY A 373 21.45 25.48 19.11
N GLY A 374 20.27 25.30 19.70
CA GLY A 374 20.07 25.19 21.16
C GLY A 374 20.07 23.76 21.69
N LEU A 375 20.05 22.74 20.82
CA LEU A 375 20.11 21.33 21.23
C LEU A 375 21.55 20.96 21.54
N ASP A 376 21.81 20.49 22.76
CA ASP A 376 23.12 19.98 23.12
C ASP A 376 23.32 18.54 22.58
N ALA A 377 24.55 18.02 22.69
CA ALA A 377 24.85 16.65 22.26
C ALA A 377 24.05 15.59 23.04
N ALA A 378 23.54 15.91 24.24
CA ALA A 378 22.75 15.00 25.07
C ALA A 378 21.29 14.91 24.59
N ASP A 379 20.71 16.00 24.08
CA ASP A 379 19.38 16.04 23.46
C ASP A 379 19.34 15.24 22.15
N LEU A 380 20.37 15.40 21.31
CA LEU A 380 20.54 14.61 20.09
C LEU A 380 20.70 13.11 20.41
N ALA A 381 21.46 12.78 21.45
CA ALA A 381 21.63 11.41 21.91
C ALA A 381 20.33 10.84 22.53
N ARG A 382 19.48 11.67 23.13
CA ARG A 382 18.18 11.25 23.69
C ARG A 382 17.18 10.92 22.57
N LEU A 383 17.05 11.77 21.57
CA LEU A 383 16.19 11.53 20.40
C LEU A 383 16.66 10.30 19.61
N GLY A 384 17.98 10.11 19.46
CA GLY A 384 18.54 8.89 18.87
C GLY A 384 18.20 7.62 19.66
N ARG A 385 18.19 7.68 21.00
CA ARG A 385 17.74 6.57 21.86
C ARG A 385 16.23 6.29 21.74
N GLU A 386 15.44 7.31 21.47
CA GLU A 386 13.99 7.21 21.23
C GLU A 386 13.64 6.77 19.78
N GLY A 387 14.66 6.50 18.95
CA GLY A 387 14.50 5.92 17.60
C GLY A 387 14.32 6.93 16.47
N VAL A 388 14.49 8.24 16.71
CA VAL A 388 14.44 9.27 15.66
C VAL A 388 15.85 9.80 15.38
N LEU A 389 16.36 9.53 14.19
CA LEU A 389 17.69 9.93 13.75
C LEU A 389 17.63 11.25 12.96
N ALA A 390 18.75 11.98 12.96
CA ALA A 390 18.92 13.18 12.15
C ALA A 390 18.96 12.82 10.65
N LEU A 391 18.23 13.58 9.85
CA LEU A 391 18.24 13.56 8.38
C LEU A 391 19.31 14.51 7.86
N SER A 392 20.09 14.06 6.89
CA SER A 392 20.86 14.97 6.07
C SER A 392 19.93 15.85 5.22
N THR A 393 20.41 17.04 4.84
CA THR A 393 19.65 17.92 3.93
C THR A 393 19.32 17.22 2.60
N ALA A 394 20.20 16.37 2.08
CA ALA A 394 19.95 15.60 0.87
C ALA A 394 18.80 14.60 1.05
N GLU A 395 18.84 13.78 2.11
CA GLU A 395 17.75 12.84 2.45
C GLU A 395 16.42 13.57 2.67
N ALA A 396 16.44 14.73 3.33
CA ALA A 396 15.25 15.52 3.54
C ALA A 396 14.64 16.02 2.22
N LEU A 397 15.46 16.47 1.27
CA LEU A 397 14.99 16.92 -0.04
C LEU A 397 14.49 15.77 -0.93
N GLU A 398 15.05 14.57 -0.81
CA GLU A 398 14.50 13.36 -1.44
C GLU A 398 13.13 12.97 -0.86
N LEU A 399 12.97 13.12 0.45
CA LEU A 399 11.67 12.92 1.10
C LEU A 399 10.65 14.01 0.72
N PHE A 400 11.10 15.25 0.48
CA PHE A 400 10.26 16.31 -0.09
C PHE A 400 9.76 15.90 -1.49
N ASP A 401 10.63 15.40 -2.36
CA ASP A 401 10.23 14.91 -3.69
C ASP A 401 9.24 13.75 -3.58
N THR A 402 9.48 12.83 -2.66
CA THR A 402 8.58 11.71 -2.39
C THR A 402 7.22 12.19 -1.91
N ALA A 403 7.17 13.17 -1.02
CA ALA A 403 5.94 13.77 -0.53
C ALA A 403 5.13 14.43 -1.66
N MET A 404 5.79 15.13 -2.58
CA MET A 404 5.15 15.73 -3.77
C MET A 404 4.55 14.68 -4.71
N ILE A 405 5.10 13.46 -4.74
CA ILE A 405 4.56 12.33 -5.52
C ILE A 405 3.37 11.67 -4.81
N VAL A 406 3.52 11.45 -3.50
CA VAL A 406 2.51 10.80 -2.66
C VAL A 406 1.29 11.70 -2.46
N ASP A 407 1.48 13.01 -2.39
CA ASP A 407 0.42 14.03 -2.41
C ASP A 407 -0.67 13.87 -1.33
N GLU A 408 -0.29 13.37 -0.15
CA GLU A 408 -1.20 13.28 1.01
C GLU A 408 -1.22 14.61 1.78
N PRO A 409 -2.35 14.99 2.44
CA PRO A 409 -2.47 16.25 3.17
C PRO A 409 -1.43 16.41 4.28
N PHE A 410 -1.04 15.30 4.92
CA PHE A 410 -0.03 15.31 5.97
C PHE A 410 0.87 14.08 5.84
N LEU A 411 2.19 14.34 5.92
CA LEU A 411 3.23 13.31 5.94
C LEU A 411 4.23 13.69 7.02
N ALA A 412 4.85 12.70 7.67
CA ALA A 412 5.90 12.90 8.67
C ALA A 412 7.25 12.35 8.16
N PRO A 413 8.03 13.14 7.40
CA PRO A 413 9.29 12.67 6.86
C PRO A 413 10.35 12.62 7.97
N ALA A 414 10.78 11.41 8.30
CA ALA A 414 11.68 11.16 9.41
C ALA A 414 12.53 9.92 9.16
N ARG A 415 13.76 9.93 9.68
CA ARG A 415 14.61 8.74 9.72
C ARG A 415 14.35 8.00 11.03
N ILE A 416 13.67 6.86 10.95
CA ILE A 416 13.31 6.06 12.12
C ILE A 416 14.25 4.85 12.23
N ASP A 417 14.95 4.73 13.36
CA ASP A 417 15.68 3.52 13.73
C ASP A 417 14.73 2.54 14.41
N LEU A 418 14.19 1.62 13.60
CA LEU A 418 13.27 0.59 14.08
C LEU A 418 13.90 -0.36 15.11
N THR A 419 15.24 -0.52 15.09
CA THR A 419 15.95 -1.37 16.06
C THR A 419 15.99 -0.69 17.43
N ALA A 420 16.35 0.59 17.46
CA ALA A 420 16.33 1.38 18.69
C ALA A 420 14.90 1.53 19.25
N LEU A 421 13.91 1.72 18.37
CA LEU A 421 12.49 1.82 18.73
C LEU A 421 11.96 0.51 19.36
N ARG A 422 12.33 -0.65 18.82
CA ARG A 422 12.00 -1.97 19.39
C ARG A 422 12.71 -2.23 20.72
N ALA A 423 13.97 -1.82 20.85
CA ALA A 423 14.72 -1.98 22.09
C ALA A 423 14.10 -1.21 23.28
N HIS A 424 13.30 -0.18 22.99
CA HIS A 424 12.62 0.65 23.99
C HIS A 424 11.09 0.53 23.94
N ALA A 425 10.53 -0.53 23.34
CA ALA A 425 9.10 -0.67 23.02
C ALA A 425 8.11 -0.41 24.19
N VAL A 426 8.56 -0.53 25.44
CA VAL A 426 7.75 -0.28 26.65
C VAL A 426 7.53 1.22 26.92
N ALA A 427 8.35 2.11 26.34
CA ALA A 427 8.33 3.57 26.59
C ALA A 427 8.12 4.43 25.33
N VAL A 428 7.80 3.83 24.18
CA VAL A 428 7.61 4.55 22.92
C VAL A 428 6.18 5.11 22.83
N PRO A 429 5.97 6.34 22.30
CA PRO A 429 4.62 6.88 22.09
C PRO A 429 3.68 5.92 21.35
N PRO A 430 2.37 5.85 21.68
CA PRO A 430 1.43 4.89 21.12
C PRO A 430 1.37 4.85 19.59
N MET A 431 1.61 5.97 18.90
CA MET A 431 1.64 6.02 17.44
C MET A 431 2.74 5.16 16.80
N PHE A 432 3.77 4.79 17.56
CA PHE A 432 4.83 3.90 17.12
C PHE A 432 4.63 2.46 17.60
N SER A 433 3.52 2.14 18.31
CA SER A 433 3.27 0.79 18.83
C SER A 433 3.27 -0.23 17.72
N ASP A 434 2.65 0.07 16.58
CA ASP A 434 2.57 -0.84 15.43
C ASP A 434 3.93 -1.01 14.74
N LEU A 435 4.77 0.03 14.75
CA LEU A 435 6.14 -0.03 14.23
C LEU A 435 7.08 -0.81 15.17
N ALA A 436 6.87 -0.69 16.48
CA ALA A 436 7.57 -1.44 17.52
C ALA A 436 7.10 -2.91 17.61
N SER A 437 5.81 -3.15 17.32
CA SER A 437 5.12 -4.43 17.49
C SER A 437 4.91 -5.18 16.17
N ALA A 438 5.35 -4.61 15.03
CA ALA A 438 5.34 -5.28 13.73
C ALA A 438 5.95 -6.68 13.87
N PRO A 439 5.30 -7.74 13.34
CA PRO A 439 5.73 -9.11 13.53
C PRO A 439 7.20 -9.22 13.15
N THR A 440 8.00 -9.67 14.11
CA THR A 440 9.44 -9.85 13.95
C THR A 440 9.70 -10.75 12.74
N ARG A 441 10.04 -10.12 11.61
CA ARG A 441 10.89 -10.73 10.60
C ARG A 441 12.15 -11.13 11.36
N ARG A 442 12.35 -12.44 11.53
CA ARG A 442 13.43 -13.05 12.34
C ARG A 442 14.75 -12.48 11.83
N GLN A 443 15.31 -11.49 12.54
CA GLN A 443 16.59 -10.88 12.20
C GLN A 443 17.70 -11.91 12.41
N VAL A 444 18.51 -12.12 11.39
CA VAL A 444 19.61 -13.08 11.31
C VAL A 444 20.76 -12.73 12.30
N ASP A 445 20.80 -11.52 12.86
CA ASP A 445 21.85 -11.09 13.81
C ASP A 445 21.84 -11.86 15.14
N ASP A 446 20.67 -12.26 15.64
CA ASP A 446 20.58 -13.06 16.87
C ASP A 446 21.22 -14.45 16.70
N SER A 447 21.25 -14.99 15.47
CA SER A 447 21.90 -16.28 15.18
C SER A 447 23.42 -16.19 15.26
N VAL A 448 23.99 -15.06 14.86
CA VAL A 448 25.45 -14.81 14.89
C VAL A 448 25.90 -14.50 16.31
N ALA A 449 25.12 -13.71 17.07
CA ALA A 449 25.36 -13.44 18.48
C ALA A 449 25.19 -14.70 19.35
N ALA A 450 24.16 -15.52 19.09
CA ALA A 450 23.95 -16.79 19.77
C ALA A 450 25.02 -17.83 19.42
N ALA A 451 25.46 -17.92 18.15
CA ALA A 451 26.55 -18.81 17.74
C ALA A 451 27.90 -18.40 18.36
N LYS A 452 28.21 -17.09 18.42
CA LYS A 452 29.39 -16.57 19.14
C LYS A 452 29.32 -16.85 20.64
N SER A 453 28.15 -16.67 21.27
CA SER A 453 27.96 -16.92 22.71
C SER A 453 28.05 -18.41 23.07
N LYS A 454 27.46 -19.28 22.24
CA LYS A 454 27.58 -20.75 22.35
C LYS A 454 29.03 -21.20 22.20
N SER A 455 29.75 -20.66 21.21
CA SER A 455 31.17 -20.95 20.97
C SER A 455 32.07 -20.47 22.12
N ALA A 456 31.85 -19.26 22.65
CA ALA A 456 32.62 -18.70 23.75
C ALA A 456 32.39 -19.45 25.08
N LEU A 457 31.14 -19.84 25.38
CA LEU A 457 30.82 -20.63 26.57
C LEU A 457 31.33 -22.07 26.46
N ALA A 458 31.19 -22.71 25.29
CA ALA A 458 31.73 -24.04 25.03
C ALA A 458 33.27 -24.06 25.16
N HIS A 459 33.96 -23.03 24.65
CA HIS A 459 35.42 -22.90 24.80
C HIS A 459 35.86 -22.70 26.26
N ARG A 460 35.06 -22.01 27.09
CA ARG A 460 35.35 -21.85 28.53
C ARG A 460 35.14 -23.13 29.34
N LEU A 461 34.26 -24.02 28.88
CA LEU A 461 33.97 -25.30 29.53
C LEU A 461 34.89 -26.44 29.05
N HIS A 462 35.46 -26.31 27.85
CA HIS A 462 36.35 -27.31 27.25
C HIS A 462 37.63 -27.49 28.09
N GLY A 463 37.91 -28.74 28.52
CA GLY A 463 39.10 -29.08 29.30
C GLY A 463 38.94 -29.00 30.83
N LEU A 464 37.81 -28.50 31.34
CA LEU A 464 37.52 -28.50 32.78
C LEU A 464 36.93 -29.85 33.23
N PRO A 465 37.24 -30.32 34.46
CA PRO A 465 36.55 -31.44 35.08
C PRO A 465 35.03 -31.19 35.21
N GLU A 466 34.24 -32.25 35.18
CA GLU A 466 32.78 -32.19 35.19
C GLU A 466 32.20 -31.37 36.36
N ALA A 467 32.82 -31.46 37.55
CA ALA A 467 32.43 -30.69 38.73
C ALA A 467 32.70 -29.18 38.58
N GLU A 468 33.76 -28.80 37.88
CA GLU A 468 34.13 -27.40 37.65
C GLU A 468 33.29 -26.77 36.53
N GLN A 469 32.93 -27.53 35.49
CA GLN A 469 31.98 -27.10 34.47
C GLN A 469 30.62 -26.75 35.08
N HIS A 470 30.13 -27.61 35.98
CA HIS A 470 28.87 -27.40 36.68
C HIS A 470 28.91 -26.15 37.59
N ALA A 471 30.01 -25.94 38.31
CA ALA A 471 30.19 -24.75 39.16
C ALA A 471 30.16 -23.44 38.35
N VAL A 472 30.79 -23.41 37.17
CA VAL A 472 30.78 -22.25 36.27
C VAL A 472 29.38 -21.95 35.74
N LEU A 473 28.64 -22.98 35.33
CA LEU A 473 27.26 -22.84 34.85
C LEU A 473 26.29 -22.43 35.96
N LEU A 474 26.47 -22.94 37.18
CA LEU A 474 25.69 -22.53 38.34
C LEU A 474 25.92 -21.05 38.70
N GLY A 475 27.17 -20.58 38.61
CA GLY A 475 27.50 -19.16 38.77
C GLY A 475 26.83 -18.28 37.72
N LEU A 476 26.78 -18.71 36.47
CA LEU A 476 26.08 -18.02 35.38
C LEU A 476 24.57 -17.93 35.62
N VAL A 477 23.95 -19.03 36.04
CA VAL A 477 22.52 -19.05 36.39
C VAL A 477 22.22 -18.10 37.55
N ARG A 478 23.02 -18.12 38.63
CA ARG A 478 22.87 -17.20 39.78
C ARG A 478 23.03 -15.73 39.41
N LEU A 479 23.97 -15.39 38.51
CA LEU A 479 24.16 -14.02 38.04
C LEU A 479 22.92 -13.49 37.32
N HIS A 480 22.31 -14.31 36.47
CA HIS A 480 21.10 -13.90 35.75
C HIS A 480 19.87 -13.84 36.66
N ILE A 481 19.76 -14.72 37.67
CA ILE A 481 18.73 -14.60 38.72
C ILE A 481 18.84 -13.27 39.46
N ALA A 482 20.06 -12.91 39.92
CA ALA A 482 20.32 -11.66 40.61
C ALA A 482 19.95 -10.43 39.76
N THR A 483 20.20 -10.50 38.45
CA THR A 483 19.89 -9.42 37.50
C THR A 483 18.39 -9.27 37.26
N VAL A 484 17.64 -10.36 37.19
CA VAL A 484 16.18 -10.36 36.94
C VAL A 484 15.41 -9.90 38.18
N LEU A 485 15.84 -10.33 39.38
CA LEU A 485 15.13 -10.00 40.62
C LEU A 485 15.47 -8.61 41.18
N GLY A 486 16.65 -8.06 40.87
CA GLY A 486 17.12 -6.76 41.36
C GLY A 486 17.39 -6.75 42.87
N ASN A 487 18.52 -6.18 43.31
CA ASN A 487 18.93 -6.02 44.73
C ASN A 487 19.33 -7.30 45.51
N ILE A 488 19.76 -8.38 44.83
CA ILE A 488 20.33 -9.57 45.50
C ILE A 488 21.69 -9.89 44.88
N THR A 489 22.71 -10.17 45.69
CA THR A 489 24.02 -10.60 45.17
C THR A 489 23.98 -12.07 44.74
N PRO A 490 24.67 -12.46 43.64
CA PRO A 490 24.65 -13.83 43.13
C PRO A 490 25.00 -14.91 44.17
N GLU A 491 25.85 -14.58 45.14
CA GLU A 491 26.33 -15.48 46.20
C GLU A 491 25.28 -15.74 47.28
N ALA A 492 24.28 -14.86 47.43
CA ALA A 492 23.21 -14.97 48.42
C ALA A 492 22.02 -15.84 47.94
N ILE A 493 22.01 -16.26 46.67
CA ILE A 493 20.94 -17.07 46.08
C ILE A 493 21.18 -18.54 46.40
N ASP A 494 20.33 -19.18 47.19
CA ASP A 494 20.43 -20.61 47.50
C ASP A 494 20.23 -21.46 46.21
N PRO A 495 21.19 -22.34 45.84
CA PRO A 495 21.16 -23.09 44.59
C PRO A 495 20.10 -24.20 44.56
N ASP A 496 19.62 -24.65 45.72
CA ASP A 496 18.65 -25.75 45.84
C ASP A 496 17.24 -25.27 46.18
N LYS A 497 17.06 -23.96 46.42
CA LYS A 497 15.76 -23.34 46.66
C LYS A 497 14.98 -23.19 45.35
N ALA A 498 13.66 -23.43 45.41
CA ALA A 498 12.82 -23.36 44.23
C ALA A 498 12.69 -21.92 43.70
N PHE A 499 12.61 -21.74 42.38
CA PHE A 499 12.49 -20.43 41.75
C PHE A 499 11.26 -19.63 42.25
N GLN A 500 10.15 -20.30 42.56
CA GLN A 500 8.95 -19.67 43.13
C GLN A 500 9.22 -19.05 44.51
N ASP A 501 9.99 -19.75 45.36
CA ASP A 501 10.36 -19.27 46.70
C ASP A 501 11.47 -18.20 46.67
N LEU A 502 12.05 -17.96 45.49
CA LEU A 502 13.00 -16.87 45.19
C LEU A 502 12.28 -15.65 44.58
N GLY A 503 10.96 -15.71 44.36
CA GLY A 503 10.16 -14.59 43.87
C GLY A 503 9.94 -14.55 42.36
N PHE A 504 10.12 -15.67 41.65
CA PHE A 504 9.80 -15.74 40.22
C PHE A 504 8.29 -15.85 39.98
N ASP A 505 7.81 -15.03 39.05
CA ASP A 505 6.46 -15.03 38.49
C ASP A 505 6.47 -15.38 36.97
N SER A 506 5.31 -15.32 36.33
CA SER A 506 5.17 -15.67 34.90
C SER A 506 5.91 -14.74 33.94
N LEU A 507 6.21 -13.49 34.34
CA LEU A 507 6.89 -12.52 33.48
C LEU A 507 8.42 -12.59 33.64
N THR A 508 8.89 -12.70 34.88
CA THR A 508 10.31 -12.87 35.23
C THR A 508 10.88 -14.21 34.73
N ALA A 509 10.07 -15.27 34.67
CA ALA A 509 10.46 -16.55 34.06
C ALA A 509 10.78 -16.42 32.56
N VAL A 510 10.01 -15.63 31.82
CA VAL A 510 10.23 -15.38 30.38
C VAL A 510 11.48 -14.51 30.17
N GLU A 511 11.70 -13.51 31.02
CA GLU A 511 12.92 -12.68 30.99
C GLU A 511 14.17 -13.51 31.27
N MET A 512 14.14 -14.36 32.29
CA MET A 512 15.24 -15.26 32.64
C MET A 512 15.58 -16.22 31.49
N ARG A 513 14.56 -16.80 30.85
CA ARG A 513 14.75 -17.64 29.65
C ARG A 513 15.45 -16.87 28.53
N ASN A 514 15.03 -15.63 28.25
CA ASN A 514 15.62 -14.79 27.20
C ASN A 514 17.10 -14.48 27.47
N ARG A 515 17.41 -14.14 28.72
CA ARG A 515 18.79 -13.85 29.14
C ARG A 515 19.68 -15.10 29.06
N LEU A 516 19.19 -16.25 29.53
CA LEU A 516 19.93 -17.52 29.41
C LEU A 516 20.10 -17.97 27.97
N LYS A 517 19.08 -17.79 27.12
CA LYS A 517 19.17 -18.06 25.67
C LYS A 517 20.26 -17.21 25.02
N SER A 518 20.32 -15.92 25.35
CA SER A 518 21.36 -15.01 24.85
C SER A 518 22.76 -15.42 25.34
N ALA A 519 22.90 -15.74 26.64
CA ALA A 519 24.19 -16.08 27.23
C ALA A 519 24.74 -17.46 26.83
N THR A 520 23.87 -18.43 26.59
CA THR A 520 24.25 -19.84 26.29
C THR A 520 24.17 -20.17 24.80
N GLY A 521 23.40 -19.40 24.02
CA GLY A 521 23.07 -19.68 22.62
C GLY A 521 22.23 -20.96 22.42
N LEU A 522 21.64 -21.52 23.48
CA LEU A 522 20.77 -22.69 23.43
C LEU A 522 19.32 -22.32 23.12
N SER A 523 18.59 -23.22 22.44
CA SER A 523 17.15 -23.09 22.25
C SER A 523 16.41 -23.64 23.48
N LEU A 524 16.07 -22.75 24.43
CA LEU A 524 15.45 -23.13 25.71
C LEU A 524 13.92 -23.07 25.66
N SER A 525 13.25 -24.08 26.23
CA SER A 525 11.78 -24.20 26.29
C SER A 525 11.12 -23.03 27.07
N PRO A 526 9.90 -22.60 26.71
CA PRO A 526 9.10 -21.69 27.54
C PRO A 526 8.77 -22.22 28.94
N THR A 527 8.76 -23.54 29.14
CA THR A 527 8.47 -24.21 30.43
C THR A 527 9.71 -24.46 31.30
N LEU A 528 10.89 -24.01 30.86
CA LEU A 528 12.19 -24.35 31.45
C LEU A 528 12.28 -24.18 32.98
N ILE A 529 11.73 -23.10 33.52
CA ILE A 529 11.78 -22.79 34.97
C ILE A 529 10.88 -23.75 35.77
N PHE A 530 9.86 -24.33 35.15
CA PHE A 530 8.99 -25.35 35.75
C PHE A 530 9.59 -26.76 35.64
N ASP A 531 10.21 -27.06 34.50
CA ASP A 531 10.84 -28.36 34.24
C ASP A 531 12.11 -28.56 35.10
N TYR A 532 12.82 -27.46 35.40
CA TYR A 532 14.01 -27.43 36.24
C TYR A 532 13.84 -26.41 37.37
N PRO A 533 13.13 -26.78 38.46
CA PRO A 533 12.61 -25.82 39.43
C PRO A 533 13.66 -25.21 40.38
N THR A 534 14.95 -25.58 40.28
CA THR A 534 16.03 -25.02 41.09
C THR A 534 17.21 -24.58 40.22
N PRO A 535 17.99 -23.56 40.65
CA PRO A 535 19.20 -23.11 39.94
C PRO A 535 20.18 -24.24 39.63
N ASN A 536 20.34 -25.19 40.55
CA ASN A 536 21.23 -26.34 40.42
C ASN A 536 20.79 -27.29 39.29
N ARG A 537 19.50 -27.63 39.22
CA ARG A 537 18.93 -28.49 38.17
C ARG A 537 19.02 -27.84 36.79
N LEU A 538 18.81 -26.53 36.73
CA LEU A 538 18.90 -25.78 35.48
C LEU A 538 20.34 -25.71 34.95
N ALA A 539 21.34 -25.56 35.83
CA ALA A 539 22.75 -25.61 35.45
C ALA A 539 23.17 -26.99 34.89
N SER A 540 22.68 -28.08 35.48
CA SER A 540 22.94 -29.44 34.97
C SER A 540 22.30 -29.67 33.60
N TYR A 541 21.10 -29.13 33.35
CA TYR A 541 20.45 -29.23 32.05
C TYR A 541 21.23 -28.52 30.94
N ILE A 542 21.64 -27.27 31.18
CA ILE A 542 22.42 -26.47 30.22
C ILE A 542 23.75 -27.16 29.86
N ARG A 543 24.38 -27.86 30.82
CA ARG A 543 25.60 -28.62 30.59
C ARG A 543 25.39 -29.77 29.59
N THR A 544 24.31 -30.52 29.74
CA THR A 544 23.98 -31.67 28.87
C THR A 544 23.74 -31.21 27.43
N GLU A 545 23.05 -30.09 27.25
CA GLU A 545 22.77 -29.49 25.93
C GLU A 545 24.04 -28.96 25.21
N LEU A 546 25.10 -28.63 25.97
CA LEU A 546 26.36 -28.14 25.42
C LEU A 546 27.38 -29.26 25.11
N ALA A 547 27.15 -30.49 25.58
CA ALA A 547 28.10 -31.62 25.48
C ALA A 547 27.86 -32.59 24.30
N GLY A 548 27.03 -32.23 23.31
CA GLY A 548 26.65 -33.10 22.18
C GLY A 548 27.81 -33.57 21.27
N LEU A 549 27.86 -34.88 21.03
CA LEU A 549 28.79 -35.72 20.24
C LEU A 549 28.76 -35.50 18.68
N PRO A 550 29.70 -36.06 17.88
CA PRO A 550 30.20 -35.49 16.59
C PRO A 550 29.71 -36.10 15.25
N GLN A 551 29.78 -35.26 14.19
CA GLN A 551 29.82 -35.47 12.69
C GLN A 551 28.65 -36.20 12.00
N GLU A 552 27.99 -35.72 10.93
CA GLU A 552 28.38 -34.88 9.78
C GLU A 552 27.32 -33.81 9.46
N ILE A 553 27.72 -32.57 9.17
CA ILE A 553 26.87 -31.57 8.52
C ILE A 553 27.63 -31.01 7.31
N LYS A 554 27.07 -31.24 6.12
CA LYS A 554 27.44 -30.58 4.87
C LYS A 554 27.11 -29.09 4.94
N HIS A 555 27.98 -28.28 4.34
CA HIS A 555 28.01 -26.81 4.30
C HIS A 555 26.66 -26.07 4.26
N THR A 556 26.53 -25.06 5.13
CA THR A 556 25.58 -23.94 4.98
C THR A 556 26.13 -22.94 3.94
N PRO A 557 25.36 -22.49 2.93
CA PRO A 557 25.82 -21.45 2.02
C PRO A 557 25.72 -20.07 2.67
N ALA A 558 26.71 -19.22 2.37
CA ALA A 558 26.74 -17.81 2.74
C ALA A 558 25.80 -17.00 1.83
N VAL A 559 25.03 -16.08 2.42
CA VAL A 559 24.19 -15.11 1.71
C VAL A 559 25.06 -14.33 0.73
N ARG A 560 24.84 -14.53 -0.58
CA ARG A 560 25.38 -13.68 -1.64
C ARG A 560 24.27 -12.75 -2.11
N THR A 561 24.50 -11.45 -1.99
CA THR A 561 23.70 -10.44 -2.69
C THR A 561 24.03 -10.49 -4.18
N THR A 562 23.19 -11.11 -5.00
CA THR A 562 23.31 -11.09 -6.47
C THR A 562 22.34 -10.07 -7.05
N SER A 563 22.70 -8.78 -7.00
CA SER A 563 21.98 -7.80 -7.81
C SER A 563 22.49 -7.88 -9.25
N GLU A 564 21.58 -8.25 -10.17
CA GLU A 564 21.70 -8.28 -11.65
C GLU A 564 21.89 -9.66 -12.33
N ASP A 565 21.98 -10.77 -11.59
CA ASP A 565 22.11 -12.08 -12.25
C ASP A 565 20.81 -12.49 -12.98
N PRO A 566 20.88 -12.99 -14.22
CA PRO A 566 19.72 -13.52 -14.94
C PRO A 566 19.08 -14.69 -14.18
N ILE A 567 17.75 -14.70 -14.09
CA ILE A 567 17.02 -15.86 -13.54
C ILE A 567 16.95 -16.95 -14.61
N ALA A 568 17.40 -18.15 -14.25
CA ALA A 568 17.33 -19.32 -15.11
C ALA A 568 16.15 -20.21 -14.73
N ILE A 569 15.38 -20.64 -15.73
CA ILE A 569 14.44 -21.75 -15.57
C ILE A 569 15.24 -23.04 -15.77
N VAL A 570 15.46 -23.77 -14.69
CA VAL A 570 16.34 -24.96 -14.66
C VAL A 570 15.58 -26.27 -14.82
N GLY A 571 14.25 -26.26 -14.66
CA GLY A 571 13.38 -27.41 -14.87
C GLY A 571 11.93 -26.97 -15.03
N MET A 572 11.13 -27.80 -15.69
CA MET A 572 9.70 -27.57 -15.92
C MET A 572 8.95 -28.89 -16.04
N ALA A 573 7.70 -28.92 -15.59
CA ALA A 573 6.77 -30.03 -15.78
C ALA A 573 5.38 -29.47 -16.09
N CYS A 574 4.60 -30.18 -16.89
CA CYS A 574 3.25 -29.74 -17.24
C CYS A 574 2.32 -30.92 -17.52
N ARG A 575 1.01 -30.68 -17.35
CA ARG A 575 -0.07 -31.55 -17.82
C ARG A 575 -1.07 -30.71 -18.62
N TYR A 576 -1.40 -31.15 -19.83
CA TYR A 576 -2.42 -30.53 -20.68
C TYR A 576 -3.33 -31.59 -21.31
N PRO A 577 -4.51 -31.19 -21.83
CA PRO A 577 -5.37 -32.11 -22.58
C PRO A 577 -4.68 -32.79 -23.76
N GLY A 578 -5.18 -33.96 -24.16
CA GLY A 578 -4.67 -34.70 -25.32
C GLY A 578 -3.41 -35.54 -25.04
N GLY A 579 -3.31 -36.08 -23.83
CA GLY A 579 -2.20 -36.96 -23.40
C GLY A 579 -0.85 -36.26 -23.21
N VAL A 580 -0.85 -34.93 -23.02
CA VAL A 580 0.40 -34.16 -22.87
C VAL A 580 0.86 -34.21 -21.42
N ASN A 581 1.91 -34.99 -21.17
CA ASN A 581 2.44 -35.26 -19.83
C ASN A 581 3.83 -34.67 -19.57
N SER A 582 4.39 -33.96 -20.54
CA SER A 582 5.70 -33.35 -20.43
C SER A 582 5.82 -32.11 -21.31
N PRO A 583 6.83 -31.26 -21.05
CA PRO A 583 7.12 -30.14 -21.94
C PRO A 583 7.50 -30.58 -23.37
N ASP A 584 8.12 -31.75 -23.52
CA ASP A 584 8.43 -32.31 -24.84
C ASP A 584 7.15 -32.72 -25.58
N ASP A 585 6.20 -33.37 -24.89
CA ASP A 585 4.89 -33.69 -25.47
C ASP A 585 4.10 -32.43 -25.85
N MET A 586 4.23 -31.35 -25.05
CA MET A 586 3.62 -30.05 -25.33
C MET A 586 4.24 -29.44 -26.58
N TRP A 587 5.56 -29.50 -26.70
CA TRP A 587 6.28 -28.99 -27.86
C TRP A 587 5.90 -29.74 -29.14
N ASP A 588 5.83 -31.07 -29.07
CA ASP A 588 5.39 -31.92 -30.18
C ASP A 588 3.93 -31.65 -30.56
N MET A 589 3.05 -31.46 -29.59
CA MET A 589 1.66 -31.06 -29.81
C MET A 589 1.56 -29.74 -30.59
N LEU A 590 2.34 -28.73 -30.18
CA LEU A 590 2.35 -27.41 -30.81
C LEU A 590 2.90 -27.45 -32.23
N ILE A 591 4.00 -28.18 -32.47
CA ILE A 591 4.59 -28.34 -33.81
C ILE A 591 3.59 -29.02 -34.77
N GLN A 592 2.87 -30.02 -34.27
CA GLN A 592 1.91 -30.77 -35.07
C GLN A 592 0.57 -30.05 -35.26
N GLY A 593 0.32 -28.94 -34.53
CA GLY A 593 -0.96 -28.23 -34.55
C GLY A 593 -2.13 -29.11 -34.13
N ARG A 594 -1.92 -30.03 -33.18
CA ARG A 594 -2.96 -30.98 -32.75
C ARG A 594 -4.10 -30.25 -32.03
N ASP A 595 -5.33 -30.50 -32.47
CA ASP A 595 -6.53 -30.20 -31.67
C ASP A 595 -6.66 -31.25 -30.58
N VAL A 596 -6.74 -30.80 -29.33
CA VAL A 596 -6.79 -31.65 -28.12
C VAL A 596 -8.15 -31.61 -27.43
N LEU A 597 -9.17 -31.04 -28.07
CA LEU A 597 -10.53 -31.14 -27.59
C LEU A 597 -11.05 -32.57 -27.74
N SER A 598 -11.65 -33.10 -26.68
CA SER A 598 -12.24 -34.42 -26.64
C SER A 598 -13.70 -34.35 -26.17
N GLU A 599 -14.42 -35.45 -26.33
CA GLU A 599 -15.70 -35.62 -25.64
C GLU A 599 -15.50 -35.68 -24.12
N PHE A 600 -16.56 -35.42 -23.36
CA PHE A 600 -16.50 -35.45 -21.90
C PHE A 600 -16.06 -36.83 -21.39
N PRO A 601 -15.15 -36.87 -20.39
CA PRO A 601 -14.61 -38.12 -19.88
C PRO A 601 -15.68 -38.95 -19.14
N ALA A 602 -15.71 -40.26 -19.42
CA ALA A 602 -16.66 -41.20 -18.83
C ALA A 602 -16.24 -41.71 -17.43
N ASP A 603 -15.03 -41.39 -16.99
CA ASP A 603 -14.42 -41.87 -15.74
C ASP A 603 -14.63 -40.94 -14.54
N ARG A 604 -15.34 -39.80 -14.72
CA ARG A 604 -15.56 -38.78 -13.67
C ARG A 604 -16.86 -38.92 -12.89
N GLY A 605 -17.65 -39.95 -13.19
CA GLY A 605 -18.94 -40.20 -12.53
C GLY A 605 -20.03 -39.18 -12.89
N TRP A 606 -19.88 -38.47 -14.02
CA TRP A 606 -20.84 -37.49 -14.52
C TRP A 606 -22.01 -38.16 -15.25
N ASP A 607 -23.23 -37.64 -15.07
CA ASP A 607 -24.38 -38.02 -15.91
C ASP A 607 -24.30 -37.33 -17.28
N LEU A 608 -23.48 -37.89 -18.17
CA LEU A 608 -23.25 -37.33 -19.50
C LEU A 608 -24.53 -37.28 -20.36
N ALA A 609 -25.54 -38.11 -20.06
CA ALA A 609 -26.80 -38.12 -20.78
C ALA A 609 -27.72 -36.97 -20.33
N GLY A 610 -27.76 -36.67 -19.04
CA GLY A 610 -28.51 -35.54 -18.47
C GLY A 610 -27.81 -34.18 -18.61
N LEU A 611 -26.49 -34.18 -18.79
CA LEU A 611 -25.68 -32.95 -18.89
C LEU A 611 -25.79 -32.24 -20.25
N TYR A 612 -26.20 -32.90 -21.33
CA TYR A 612 -26.27 -32.26 -22.65
C TYR A 612 -27.67 -31.77 -22.99
N ASN A 613 -27.81 -30.49 -23.35
CA ASN A 613 -29.04 -29.94 -23.91
C ASN A 613 -28.72 -29.00 -25.09
N PRO A 614 -29.28 -29.23 -26.30
CA PRO A 614 -29.04 -28.34 -27.44
C PRO A 614 -29.57 -26.91 -27.23
N ASP A 615 -30.44 -26.68 -26.24
CA ASP A 615 -30.89 -25.36 -25.82
C ASP A 615 -29.87 -24.73 -24.84
N PRO A 616 -29.17 -23.64 -25.24
CA PRO A 616 -28.19 -22.98 -24.37
C PRO A 616 -28.81 -22.31 -23.14
N ASP A 617 -30.13 -22.10 -23.11
CA ASP A 617 -30.85 -21.48 -21.99
C ASP A 617 -31.39 -22.51 -20.98
N ALA A 618 -31.19 -23.81 -21.24
CA ALA A 618 -31.65 -24.87 -20.34
C ALA A 618 -30.83 -24.92 -19.03
N ALA A 619 -31.49 -24.59 -17.92
CA ALA A 619 -30.86 -24.57 -16.60
C ALA A 619 -30.29 -25.95 -16.20
N GLY A 620 -29.03 -25.95 -15.75
CA GLY A 620 -28.35 -27.16 -15.24
C GLY A 620 -27.80 -28.10 -16.32
N ALA A 621 -27.89 -27.73 -17.59
CA ALA A 621 -27.33 -28.49 -18.71
C ALA A 621 -26.27 -27.68 -19.49
N CYS A 622 -25.53 -28.36 -20.35
CA CYS A 622 -24.46 -27.85 -21.19
C CYS A 622 -24.83 -28.05 -22.67
N TYR A 623 -24.67 -27.02 -23.48
CA TYR A 623 -24.95 -27.09 -24.93
C TYR A 623 -23.77 -27.59 -25.76
N THR A 624 -22.63 -27.90 -25.13
CA THR A 624 -21.48 -28.55 -25.76
C THR A 624 -21.22 -29.92 -25.16
N ARG A 625 -20.70 -30.83 -25.99
CA ARG A 625 -20.25 -32.18 -25.58
C ARG A 625 -18.72 -32.31 -25.59
N THR A 626 -18.01 -31.26 -25.96
CA THR A 626 -16.57 -31.25 -26.13
C THR A 626 -15.90 -30.22 -25.23
N GLY A 627 -14.68 -30.55 -24.78
CA GLY A 627 -13.86 -29.71 -23.92
C GLY A 627 -12.41 -30.20 -23.85
N GLY A 628 -11.54 -29.44 -23.20
CA GLY A 628 -10.17 -29.86 -22.90
C GLY A 628 -10.12 -30.49 -21.51
N PHE A 629 -9.77 -31.77 -21.43
CA PHE A 629 -9.69 -32.51 -20.16
C PHE A 629 -8.30 -33.08 -19.96
N VAL A 630 -7.76 -32.95 -18.76
CA VAL A 630 -6.50 -33.61 -18.37
C VAL A 630 -6.81 -35.07 -18.04
N ASP A 631 -6.06 -35.99 -18.65
CA ASP A 631 -6.16 -37.43 -18.43
C ASP A 631 -5.54 -37.83 -17.08
N GLY A 632 -5.98 -38.95 -16.50
CA GLY A 632 -5.34 -39.53 -15.31
C GLY A 632 -5.38 -38.69 -14.02
N VAL A 633 -6.24 -37.66 -13.93
CA VAL A 633 -6.34 -36.77 -12.74
C VAL A 633 -6.76 -37.52 -11.46
N GLY A 634 -7.26 -38.76 -11.59
CA GLY A 634 -7.53 -39.66 -10.47
C GLY A 634 -6.31 -40.42 -9.95
N ASP A 635 -5.22 -40.50 -10.73
CA ASP A 635 -4.11 -41.45 -10.56
C ASP A 635 -3.01 -40.96 -9.61
N PHE A 636 -3.40 -40.34 -8.49
CA PHE A 636 -2.48 -39.84 -7.48
C PHE A 636 -1.97 -40.96 -6.57
N ASP A 637 -0.66 -41.00 -6.29
CA ASP A 637 -0.06 -41.89 -5.28
C ASP A 637 0.07 -41.18 -3.92
N PRO A 638 -0.93 -41.31 -3.03
CA PRO A 638 -0.90 -40.62 -1.74
C PRO A 638 0.17 -41.19 -0.79
N ALA A 639 0.51 -42.48 -0.92
CA ALA A 639 1.48 -43.12 -0.03
C ALA A 639 2.89 -42.59 -0.28
N PHE A 640 3.24 -42.35 -1.55
CA PHE A 640 4.51 -41.74 -1.94
C PHE A 640 4.72 -40.37 -1.28
N PHE A 641 3.68 -39.54 -1.21
CA PHE A 641 3.74 -38.21 -0.60
C PHE A 641 3.42 -38.18 0.91
N GLY A 642 3.23 -39.34 1.54
CA GLY A 642 2.90 -39.44 2.97
C GLY A 642 1.50 -38.90 3.32
N VAL A 643 0.58 -38.88 2.36
CA VAL A 643 -0.82 -38.45 2.51
C VAL A 643 -1.69 -39.65 2.86
N GLY A 644 -2.57 -39.52 3.85
CA GLY A 644 -3.51 -40.59 4.21
C GLY A 644 -4.60 -40.79 3.15
N PRO A 645 -5.14 -42.01 2.93
CA PRO A 645 -6.17 -42.26 1.92
C PRO A 645 -7.42 -41.36 2.03
N SER A 646 -7.90 -41.11 3.26
CA SER A 646 -9.05 -40.23 3.49
C SER A 646 -8.76 -38.76 3.21
N GLU A 647 -7.52 -38.32 3.46
CA GLU A 647 -7.09 -36.96 3.11
C GLU A 647 -6.94 -36.82 1.60
N ALA A 648 -6.36 -37.82 0.93
CA ALA A 648 -6.21 -37.83 -0.51
C ALA A 648 -7.55 -37.67 -1.22
N LEU A 649 -8.60 -38.38 -0.77
CA LEU A 649 -9.96 -38.22 -1.30
C LEU A 649 -10.54 -36.82 -1.09
N ALA A 650 -10.16 -36.13 0.00
CA ALA A 650 -10.60 -34.77 0.33
C ALA A 650 -9.87 -33.68 -0.48
N MET A 651 -8.66 -33.98 -0.97
CA MET A 651 -7.81 -33.01 -1.64
C MET A 651 -8.36 -32.63 -3.01
N ASP A 652 -8.43 -31.33 -3.29
CA ASP A 652 -8.61 -30.82 -4.64
C ASP A 652 -7.58 -31.48 -5.59
N PRO A 653 -7.99 -32.00 -6.76
CA PRO A 653 -7.05 -32.55 -7.74
C PRO A 653 -5.92 -31.59 -8.14
N GLN A 654 -6.14 -30.27 -8.07
CA GLN A 654 -5.07 -29.27 -8.27
C GLN A 654 -3.94 -29.44 -7.26
N HIS A 655 -4.23 -29.76 -5.99
CA HIS A 655 -3.20 -29.96 -4.97
C HIS A 655 -2.39 -31.24 -5.22
N ARG A 656 -3.06 -32.29 -5.72
CA ARG A 656 -2.43 -33.57 -6.06
C ARG A 656 -1.49 -33.40 -7.25
N MET A 657 -1.98 -32.78 -8.33
CA MET A 657 -1.19 -32.48 -9.51
C MET A 657 -0.03 -31.53 -9.20
N LEU A 658 -0.24 -30.53 -8.34
CA LEU A 658 0.83 -29.61 -7.96
C LEU A 658 1.98 -30.33 -7.23
N LEU A 659 1.68 -31.33 -6.39
CA LEU A 659 2.70 -32.15 -5.73
C LEU A 659 3.52 -32.97 -6.74
N GLU A 660 2.84 -33.66 -7.65
CA GLU A 660 3.48 -34.48 -8.69
C GLU A 660 4.34 -33.62 -9.62
N LEU A 661 3.79 -32.50 -10.11
CA LEU A 661 4.50 -31.62 -11.03
C LEU A 661 5.66 -30.88 -10.36
N SER A 662 5.55 -30.55 -9.07
CA SER A 662 6.68 -30.00 -8.33
C SER A 662 7.81 -31.02 -8.22
N TRP A 663 7.49 -32.28 -7.93
CA TRP A 663 8.47 -33.37 -7.87
C TRP A 663 9.15 -33.58 -9.23
N GLU A 664 8.36 -33.72 -10.28
CA GLU A 664 8.86 -33.92 -11.64
C GLU A 664 9.70 -32.75 -12.17
N ALA A 665 9.33 -31.51 -11.86
CA ALA A 665 10.08 -30.34 -12.29
C ALA A 665 11.48 -30.33 -11.65
N LEU A 666 11.59 -30.76 -10.39
CA LEU A 666 12.87 -30.90 -9.69
C LEU A 666 13.72 -32.02 -10.28
N GLU A 667 13.13 -33.19 -10.56
CA GLU A 667 13.85 -34.29 -11.20
C GLU A 667 14.37 -33.92 -12.60
N ARG A 668 13.56 -33.21 -13.39
CA ARG A 668 13.98 -32.69 -14.71
C ARG A 668 15.07 -31.62 -14.62
N ALA A 669 15.13 -30.90 -13.50
CA ALA A 669 16.25 -30.00 -13.21
C ALA A 669 17.52 -30.73 -12.76
N GLY A 670 17.47 -32.06 -12.59
CA GLY A 670 18.57 -32.85 -12.02
C GLY A 670 18.76 -32.63 -10.52
N ILE A 671 17.74 -32.13 -9.83
CA ILE A 671 17.75 -31.85 -8.39
C ILE A 671 17.03 -32.99 -7.67
N ASP A 672 17.72 -33.65 -6.72
CA ASP A 672 17.11 -34.63 -5.83
C ASP A 672 16.11 -33.92 -4.89
N PRO A 673 14.78 -34.16 -5.01
CA PRO A 673 13.79 -33.46 -4.20
C PRO A 673 13.96 -33.71 -2.69
N THR A 674 14.51 -34.86 -2.30
CA THR A 674 14.72 -35.22 -0.89
C THR A 674 15.89 -34.45 -0.26
N GLY A 675 16.84 -34.01 -1.10
CA GLY A 675 17.99 -33.19 -0.70
C GLY A 675 17.66 -31.73 -0.43
N LEU A 676 16.43 -31.28 -0.75
CA LEU A 676 15.97 -29.90 -0.50
C LEU A 676 15.38 -29.69 0.89
N ARG A 677 15.27 -30.74 1.72
CA ARG A 677 14.79 -30.61 3.10
C ARG A 677 15.67 -29.64 3.89
N GLY A 678 15.05 -28.64 4.51
CA GLY A 678 15.72 -27.56 5.25
C GLY A 678 16.34 -26.47 4.36
N SER A 679 16.17 -26.54 3.03
CA SER A 679 16.66 -25.49 2.12
C SER A 679 15.72 -24.29 2.08
N ALA A 680 16.28 -23.11 1.81
CA ALA A 680 15.53 -21.90 1.52
C ALA A 680 14.93 -21.93 0.10
N THR A 681 14.22 -23.00 -0.28
CA THR A 681 13.50 -23.10 -1.55
C THR A 681 12.09 -22.55 -1.38
N GLY A 682 11.69 -21.58 -2.22
CA GLY A 682 10.35 -21.00 -2.21
C GLY A 682 9.35 -21.78 -3.07
N VAL A 683 8.07 -21.71 -2.72
CA VAL A 683 6.94 -22.27 -3.47
C VAL A 683 5.91 -21.18 -3.72
N PHE A 684 5.69 -20.85 -4.99
CA PHE A 684 4.73 -19.84 -5.44
C PHE A 684 3.73 -20.54 -6.35
N ALA A 685 2.46 -20.59 -5.97
CA ALA A 685 1.46 -21.35 -6.71
C ALA A 685 0.31 -20.45 -7.17
N GLY A 686 0.08 -20.38 -8.47
CA GLY A 686 -1.14 -19.83 -9.02
C GLY A 686 -2.27 -20.85 -8.88
N VAL A 687 -3.22 -20.62 -7.97
CA VAL A 687 -4.31 -21.56 -7.67
C VAL A 687 -5.62 -20.81 -7.59
N MET A 688 -6.66 -21.36 -8.21
CA MET A 688 -8.02 -20.82 -8.14
C MET A 688 -8.91 -21.77 -7.38
N THR A 689 -9.83 -21.23 -6.58
CA THR A 689 -10.80 -22.05 -5.85
C THR A 689 -11.70 -22.80 -6.85
N GLN A 690 -11.78 -24.13 -6.71
CA GLN A 690 -12.69 -24.98 -7.46
C GLN A 690 -13.78 -25.54 -6.55
N GLY A 691 -14.94 -25.87 -7.11
CA GLY A 691 -16.07 -26.45 -6.36
C GLY A 691 -15.90 -27.93 -5.97
N TYR A 692 -14.68 -28.47 -6.03
CA TYR A 692 -14.42 -29.89 -5.75
C TYR A 692 -14.75 -30.22 -4.30
N GLY A 693 -15.45 -31.33 -4.05
CA GLY A 693 -15.78 -31.78 -2.69
C GLY A 693 -16.78 -30.88 -1.93
N MET A 694 -17.35 -29.83 -2.55
CA MET A 694 -18.31 -28.92 -1.89
C MET A 694 -19.64 -29.61 -1.52
N PHE A 695 -19.90 -30.78 -2.09
CA PHE A 695 -21.06 -31.65 -1.81
C PHE A 695 -20.65 -33.11 -1.48
N ALA A 696 -19.40 -33.34 -1.05
CA ALA A 696 -18.91 -34.70 -0.72
C ALA A 696 -19.52 -35.24 0.59
N ALA A 697 -19.64 -36.57 0.70
CA ALA A 697 -20.27 -37.27 1.82
C ALA A 697 -19.51 -37.16 3.17
N GLU A 698 -20.22 -37.43 4.27
CA GLU A 698 -19.78 -37.27 5.68
C GLU A 698 -18.39 -37.84 6.10
N PRO A 699 -17.80 -38.91 5.52
CA PRO A 699 -16.52 -39.46 6.03
C PRO A 699 -15.29 -38.56 5.83
N VAL A 700 -15.42 -37.44 5.12
CA VAL A 700 -14.29 -36.60 4.65
C VAL A 700 -14.25 -35.24 5.38
N GLU A 701 -15.16 -34.99 6.32
CA GLU A 701 -15.41 -33.67 6.92
C GLU A 701 -14.17 -33.05 7.60
N GLY A 702 -13.35 -33.87 8.27
CA GLY A 702 -12.15 -33.42 8.98
C GLY A 702 -11.01 -32.90 8.08
N PHE A 703 -10.95 -33.34 6.82
CA PHE A 703 -9.93 -32.91 5.84
C PHE A 703 -10.48 -31.93 4.81
N ARG A 704 -11.77 -31.59 4.88
CA ARG A 704 -12.44 -30.72 3.89
C ARG A 704 -11.80 -29.33 3.83
N LEU A 705 -11.43 -28.77 4.99
CA LEU A 705 -10.79 -27.45 5.06
C LEU A 705 -9.39 -27.48 4.43
N THR A 706 -8.53 -28.43 4.82
CA THR A 706 -7.15 -28.53 4.34
C THR A 706 -7.03 -29.14 2.94
N GLY A 707 -8.07 -29.80 2.46
CA GLY A 707 -8.16 -30.35 1.11
C GLY A 707 -8.53 -29.31 0.05
N GLN A 708 -9.21 -28.22 0.43
CA GLN A 708 -9.81 -27.26 -0.52
C GLN A 708 -9.26 -25.83 -0.43
N LEU A 709 -8.64 -25.43 0.68
CA LEU A 709 -8.09 -24.06 0.80
C LEU A 709 -6.90 -23.85 -0.13
N SER A 710 -6.99 -22.83 -1.00
CA SER A 710 -5.90 -22.49 -1.93
C SER A 710 -4.57 -22.22 -1.24
N SER A 711 -4.58 -21.60 -0.05
CA SER A 711 -3.35 -21.35 0.74
C SER A 711 -2.63 -22.64 1.18
N VAL A 712 -3.33 -23.77 1.23
CA VAL A 712 -2.76 -25.07 1.61
C VAL A 712 -2.03 -25.72 0.43
N ALA A 713 -2.30 -25.33 -0.82
CA ALA A 713 -1.63 -25.88 -2.00
C ALA A 713 -0.10 -25.68 -1.96
N SER A 714 0.36 -24.43 -1.85
CA SER A 714 1.79 -24.10 -1.76
C SER A 714 2.40 -24.62 -0.45
N GLY A 715 1.67 -24.51 0.66
CA GLY A 715 2.11 -24.99 1.96
C GLY A 715 2.32 -26.51 2.00
N ARG A 716 1.51 -27.28 1.26
CA ARG A 716 1.61 -28.73 1.20
C ARG A 716 2.85 -29.20 0.43
N VAL A 717 3.16 -28.56 -0.70
CA VAL A 717 4.42 -28.81 -1.42
C VAL A 717 5.62 -28.51 -0.52
N ALA A 718 5.61 -27.36 0.15
CA ALA A 718 6.66 -26.97 1.10
C ALA A 718 6.78 -27.98 2.25
N TYR A 719 5.66 -28.46 2.81
CA TYR A 719 5.64 -29.42 3.90
C TYR A 719 6.19 -30.79 3.48
N VAL A 720 5.74 -31.34 2.35
CA VAL A 720 6.14 -32.67 1.86
C VAL A 720 7.63 -32.72 1.52
N LEU A 721 8.13 -31.68 0.84
CA LEU A 721 9.54 -31.54 0.46
C LEU A 721 10.42 -30.98 1.58
N GLY A 722 9.83 -30.52 2.69
CA GLY A 722 10.51 -29.90 3.83
C GLY A 722 11.23 -28.59 3.48
N LEU A 723 10.63 -27.76 2.64
CA LEU A 723 11.20 -26.49 2.19
C LEU A 723 10.94 -25.39 3.22
N GLU A 724 11.93 -24.53 3.47
CA GLU A 724 11.86 -23.45 4.46
C GLU A 724 11.79 -22.04 3.84
N GLY A 725 11.72 -21.93 2.50
CA GLY A 725 11.50 -20.67 1.80
C GLY A 725 10.04 -20.20 1.82
N PRO A 726 9.72 -19.04 1.20
CA PRO A 726 8.36 -18.50 1.15
C PRO A 726 7.40 -19.49 0.47
N ALA A 727 6.23 -19.75 1.07
CA ALA A 727 5.18 -20.58 0.48
C ALA A 727 3.92 -19.73 0.27
N VAL A 728 3.65 -19.33 -0.97
CA VAL A 728 2.59 -18.37 -1.32
C VAL A 728 1.67 -18.97 -2.37
N SER A 729 0.36 -18.87 -2.12
CA SER A 729 -0.67 -19.17 -3.12
C SER A 729 -1.34 -17.87 -3.55
N VAL A 730 -1.51 -17.67 -4.86
CA VAL A 730 -2.06 -16.45 -5.45
C VAL A 730 -3.22 -16.75 -6.39
N ASP A 731 -4.30 -15.97 -6.26
CA ASP A 731 -5.47 -16.03 -7.12
C ASP A 731 -5.73 -14.65 -7.74
N THR A 732 -5.42 -14.54 -9.03
CA THR A 732 -5.78 -13.42 -9.91
C THR A 732 -6.55 -13.92 -11.13
N ALA A 733 -7.30 -15.03 -10.97
CA ALA A 733 -7.93 -15.77 -12.06
C ALA A 733 -6.92 -16.18 -13.16
N CYS A 734 -7.15 -15.81 -14.42
CA CYS A 734 -6.35 -16.27 -15.56
C CYS A 734 -4.87 -15.82 -15.53
N SER A 735 -4.50 -14.81 -14.72
CA SER A 735 -3.12 -14.32 -14.62
C SER A 735 -2.31 -14.94 -13.47
N SER A 736 -2.87 -15.87 -12.69
CA SER A 736 -2.26 -16.36 -11.45
C SER A 736 -0.86 -16.97 -11.63
N SER A 737 -0.62 -17.72 -12.71
CA SER A 737 0.71 -18.31 -12.97
C SER A 737 1.80 -17.25 -13.24
N LEU A 738 1.47 -16.19 -14.00
CA LEU A 738 2.42 -15.11 -14.27
C LEU A 738 2.73 -14.28 -13.01
N VAL A 739 1.73 -14.10 -12.14
CA VAL A 739 1.92 -13.42 -10.86
C VAL A 739 2.76 -14.28 -9.90
N ALA A 740 2.51 -15.59 -9.84
CA ALA A 740 3.33 -16.52 -9.04
C ALA A 740 4.80 -16.49 -9.50
N LEU A 741 5.05 -16.57 -10.81
CA LEU A 741 6.39 -16.44 -11.39
C LEU A 741 7.06 -15.10 -11.07
N HIS A 742 6.31 -14.00 -11.16
CA HIS A 742 6.82 -12.68 -10.79
C HIS A 742 7.26 -12.62 -9.31
N MET A 743 6.46 -13.19 -8.40
CA MET A 743 6.78 -13.24 -6.97
C MET A 743 7.98 -14.14 -6.68
N ALA A 744 8.11 -15.27 -7.38
CA ALA A 744 9.26 -16.16 -7.30
C ALA A 744 10.56 -15.46 -7.73
N VAL A 745 10.53 -14.77 -8.87
CA VAL A 745 11.65 -13.95 -9.36
C VAL A 745 12.03 -12.86 -8.36
N GLY A 746 11.03 -12.19 -7.78
CA GLY A 746 11.25 -11.19 -6.73
C GLY A 746 11.99 -11.78 -5.52
N SER A 747 11.54 -12.95 -5.06
CA SER A 747 12.08 -13.64 -3.88
C SER A 747 13.50 -14.17 -4.10
N LEU A 748 13.80 -14.68 -5.30
CA LEU A 748 15.16 -15.06 -5.71
C LEU A 748 16.10 -13.84 -5.70
N ARG A 749 15.65 -12.71 -6.27
CA ARG A 749 16.46 -11.48 -6.35
C ARG A 749 16.70 -10.82 -4.99
N SER A 750 15.76 -10.93 -4.07
CA SER A 750 15.91 -10.39 -2.71
C SER A 750 16.66 -11.34 -1.77
N GLY A 751 17.04 -12.54 -2.23
CA GLY A 751 17.68 -13.57 -1.40
C GLY A 751 16.75 -14.15 -0.33
N GLU A 752 15.42 -14.09 -0.55
CA GLU A 752 14.44 -14.74 0.31
C GLU A 752 14.37 -16.26 0.07
N CYS A 753 14.77 -16.69 -1.14
CA CYS A 753 15.03 -18.08 -1.48
C CYS A 753 16.17 -18.19 -2.48
N ASP A 754 16.86 -19.33 -2.50
CA ASP A 754 17.96 -19.62 -3.44
C ASP A 754 17.51 -20.46 -4.65
N LEU A 755 16.32 -21.07 -4.53
CA LEU A 755 15.62 -21.85 -5.55
C LEU A 755 14.12 -21.57 -5.39
N ALA A 756 13.35 -21.61 -6.48
CA ALA A 756 11.91 -21.39 -6.42
C ALA A 756 11.15 -22.33 -7.36
N LEU A 757 10.03 -22.86 -6.87
CA LEU A 757 8.97 -23.50 -7.65
C LEU A 757 7.87 -22.45 -7.90
N ALA A 758 7.45 -22.27 -9.15
CA ALA A 758 6.52 -21.20 -9.57
C ALA A 758 5.49 -21.65 -10.60
#